data_AF-A0A919IHF8-F1
#
_entry.id   AF-A0A919IHF8-F1
#
_cell.length_a   1.000
_cell.length_b   1.000
_cell.length_c   1.000
_cell.angle_alpha   90.00
_cell.angle_beta   90.00
_cell.angle_gamma   90.00
#
_symmetry.space_group_name_H-M   'P 1'
#
loop_
_entity.id
_entity.type
_entity.pdbx_description
1 polymer ?
#
loop_
_entity_poly.entity_id
_entity_poly.type
_entity_poly.pdbx_seq_one_letter_code
_entity_poly.pdbx_strand_id
1 'polypeptide(L)'
;MSERDRLAQADSGEQPWRAWGPYLSERAWGTVREDYSEHGTAWDYFPHDHARSRAYRWNDDGMAGICDDRQTFCFALALWNGKDPILKERMFGLGGDGGNHGEDAKDYWWYEDSTPTHSWMRWRYHYPQAEFPYDQLVRVNGQRSRTESEYELVDTGIFDQDRFWAVTVDYAKAGPQDMCIAITVSNRGPEKATLHVLPTLWFRNTWAWGLPNRPMPSLSGTPGRIAGRHRSIGHITLDAEGEPPALVCDNETNAQRLWGLPGRSPYPKDGINDFLISDMPTVNPSGVGTKGALHYEITCAPGESRTIRLRLAQTDAPAPPPGPGGEYLGEEWTAVMRDRLAEADAFFGEIIPAAASADEAAVARQGIAGLMWGKQFYHFDVKQWLVGDPANSPPPPGRRYGRNNGWWHMNSFDVISMPDPWEYPWYAAWDLAFHCVSISRVDPGFAKSQLLLLLREWYMHPNGQIPAYEWSFGDVNPPVHAWAALRVFEIDGGRDYDFLSRIMHKLLLNFTWWVNRKDVGGNNVFEGGFLGLDNVGPFDRSAALPVAGVLEQSDGTGWMAMYALNLLDMAIILALHDRAYEDMATKFFEHFTYIAEAAYRQGLWDEEDSFFYDVLRLPDGHKVPLKARSIVGLLPLAATTRLTSDTLNRLPEVNARVRWMLHNQTDYGDVISARRLGGADRRRQRLLSMVGQDQLLRILARLLDPEEFLSPYGLRTLSRSHLEKPFTVSLGGSDFTVGYEPAESTSGLFGGNSNWRGPVWMPVNYLLVEALREFAEFYGEDLRVEYPTGSQTKVSLSEVADDLARRLIALFVPDETGHRPIYGATTLFQTHPDWKDLIAFPEYFHGDNGAGLGAWHQTGWSALVVDLILTLHDPRKNP
;
A
#
# COMPACT_ATOMS: atom_id res chain seq x y z
N MET A 1 -24.62 9.94 -16.88
CA MET A 1 -23.74 8.79 -17.19
C MET A 1 -23.27 8.27 -15.85
N SER A 2 -23.42 6.98 -15.56
CA SER A 2 -23.04 6.44 -14.26
C SER A 2 -21.52 6.27 -14.15
N GLU A 3 -21.01 6.04 -12.93
CA GLU A 3 -19.60 5.70 -12.73
C GLU A 3 -19.20 4.40 -13.43
N ARG A 4 -20.08 3.39 -13.46
CA ARG A 4 -19.84 2.12 -14.17
C ARG A 4 -19.68 2.35 -15.67
N ASP A 5 -20.46 3.25 -16.27
CA ASP A 5 -20.35 3.59 -17.69
C ASP A 5 -18.98 4.21 -17.98
N ARG A 6 -18.51 5.14 -17.12
CA ARG A 6 -17.18 5.75 -17.27
C ARG A 6 -16.06 4.72 -17.12
N LEU A 7 -16.19 3.81 -16.17
CA LEU A 7 -15.22 2.74 -15.95
C LEU A 7 -15.14 1.83 -17.19
N ALA A 8 -16.28 1.42 -17.73
CA ALA A 8 -16.34 0.64 -18.95
C ALA A 8 -15.74 1.37 -20.16
N GLN A 9 -15.98 2.68 -20.30
CA GLN A 9 -15.36 3.52 -21.33
C GLN A 9 -13.84 3.64 -21.16
N ALA A 10 -13.36 3.71 -19.90
CA ALA A 10 -11.94 3.76 -19.59
C ALA A 10 -11.24 2.42 -19.93
N ASP A 11 -11.89 1.30 -19.63
CA ASP A 11 -11.38 -0.05 -19.90
C ASP A 11 -11.35 -0.37 -21.40
N SER A 12 -12.37 0.08 -22.14
CA SER A 12 -12.45 -0.12 -23.60
C SER A 12 -11.53 0.82 -24.39
N GLY A 13 -11.04 1.90 -23.75
CA GLY A 13 -10.30 2.97 -24.41
C GLY A 13 -11.17 3.94 -25.23
N GLU A 14 -12.50 3.88 -25.09
CA GLU A 14 -13.42 4.82 -25.74
C GLU A 14 -13.22 6.26 -25.26
N GLN A 15 -13.01 6.44 -23.95
CA GLN A 15 -12.72 7.73 -23.34
C GLN A 15 -11.61 7.60 -22.30
N PRO A 16 -10.65 8.54 -22.22
CA PRO A 16 -9.50 8.43 -21.35
C PRO A 16 -9.83 8.95 -19.93
N TRP A 17 -10.88 8.42 -19.29
CA TRP A 17 -11.32 8.90 -17.97
C TRP A 17 -10.22 8.81 -16.89
N ARG A 18 -9.26 7.88 -17.03
CA ARG A 18 -8.09 7.76 -16.15
C ARG A 18 -6.93 8.70 -16.50
N ALA A 19 -7.06 9.57 -17.50
CA ALA A 19 -5.99 10.46 -17.94
C ALA A 19 -5.50 11.36 -16.80
N TRP A 20 -6.41 11.89 -15.98
CA TRP A 20 -6.10 12.71 -14.83
C TRP A 20 -6.55 12.02 -13.55
N GLY A 21 -5.74 12.08 -12.49
CA GLY A 21 -6.06 11.48 -11.21
C GLY A 21 -5.08 11.94 -10.12
N PRO A 22 -5.20 11.39 -8.91
CA PRO A 22 -4.36 11.73 -7.76
C PRO A 22 -2.96 11.11 -7.88
N TYR A 23 -2.36 11.14 -9.06
CA TYR A 23 -1.09 10.46 -9.36
C TYR A 23 0.14 11.22 -8.87
N LEU A 24 -0.07 12.30 -8.10
CA LEU A 24 0.98 13.09 -7.46
C LEU A 24 1.22 12.52 -6.06
N SER A 25 2.47 12.31 -5.67
CA SER A 25 2.77 11.78 -4.34
C SER A 25 2.64 12.84 -3.24
N GLU A 26 2.36 12.41 -2.01
CA GLU A 26 2.43 13.32 -0.85
C GLU A 26 3.91 13.59 -0.44
N ARG A 27 4.83 12.70 -0.83
CA ARG A 27 6.29 12.86 -0.70
C ARG A 27 7.05 12.31 -1.91
N ALA A 28 7.99 13.10 -2.46
CA ALA A 28 8.98 12.63 -3.43
C ALA A 28 10.44 12.81 -2.96
N TRP A 29 10.67 13.61 -1.92
CA TRP A 29 11.98 13.79 -1.29
C TRP A 29 12.37 12.55 -0.47
N GLY A 30 13.68 12.33 -0.27
CA GLY A 30 14.20 11.18 0.47
C GLY A 30 14.01 9.81 -0.21
N THR A 31 13.75 9.75 -1.52
CA THR A 31 13.55 8.50 -2.28
C THR A 31 14.83 7.99 -2.94
N VAL A 32 14.93 6.68 -3.24
CA VAL A 32 16.14 6.09 -3.85
C VAL A 32 16.38 6.64 -5.24
N ARG A 33 15.31 6.83 -6.02
CA ARG A 33 15.40 7.41 -7.37
C ARG A 33 15.94 8.84 -7.34
N GLU A 34 15.65 9.61 -6.30
CA GLU A 34 16.18 10.98 -6.11
C GLU A 34 17.54 11.03 -5.38
N ASP A 35 18.09 9.88 -4.98
CA ASP A 35 19.38 9.76 -4.31
C ASP A 35 20.55 9.72 -5.30
N TYR A 36 21.43 10.71 -5.20
CA TYR A 36 22.64 10.81 -6.00
C TYR A 36 23.91 10.84 -5.13
N SER A 37 23.80 10.48 -3.85
CA SER A 37 24.92 10.35 -2.93
C SER A 37 25.87 9.20 -3.31
N GLU A 38 27.05 9.16 -2.67
CA GLU A 38 28.02 8.07 -2.85
C GLU A 38 27.63 6.78 -2.11
N HIS A 39 26.99 6.92 -0.95
CA HIS A 39 26.73 5.80 -0.03
C HIS A 39 25.26 5.38 0.08
N GLY A 40 24.35 5.99 -0.70
CA GLY A 40 22.94 5.62 -0.66
C GLY A 40 22.15 6.31 0.47
N THR A 41 22.55 7.51 0.89
CA THR A 41 21.90 8.25 1.98
C THR A 41 20.79 9.15 1.44
N ALA A 42 19.67 8.56 0.99
CA ALA A 42 18.60 9.24 0.26
C ALA A 42 17.99 10.42 1.04
N TRP A 43 17.71 10.21 2.33
CA TRP A 43 17.14 11.21 3.25
C TRP A 43 18.03 12.45 3.41
N ASP A 44 19.33 12.24 3.62
CA ASP A 44 20.30 13.34 3.76
C ASP A 44 20.59 14.04 2.44
N TYR A 45 20.51 13.31 1.32
CA TYR A 45 20.86 13.84 0.01
C TYR A 45 19.78 14.76 -0.57
N PHE A 46 18.51 14.41 -0.37
CA PHE A 46 17.38 15.21 -0.79
C PHE A 46 16.33 15.28 0.34
N PRO A 47 16.62 16.04 1.41
CA PRO A 47 15.73 16.18 2.56
C PRO A 47 14.53 17.07 2.25
N HIS A 48 13.54 17.07 3.15
CA HIS A 48 12.38 17.95 3.11
C HIS A 48 12.75 19.43 2.91
N ASP A 49 13.82 19.94 3.56
CA ASP A 49 14.21 21.35 3.40
C ASP A 49 14.57 21.70 1.94
N HIS A 50 15.19 20.77 1.21
CA HIS A 50 15.52 20.97 -0.20
C HIS A 50 14.29 20.88 -1.11
N ALA A 51 13.22 20.16 -0.72
CA ALA A 51 12.05 19.84 -1.55
C ALA A 51 11.37 21.07 -2.18
N ARG A 52 11.27 22.18 -1.45
CA ARG A 52 10.67 23.44 -1.95
C ARG A 52 11.55 24.17 -2.96
N SER A 53 12.86 23.96 -2.90
CA SER A 53 13.86 24.72 -3.65
C SER A 53 14.53 23.92 -4.76
N ARG A 54 14.39 22.59 -4.76
CA ARG A 54 15.05 21.69 -5.72
C ARG A 54 14.03 21.02 -6.62
N ALA A 55 14.27 21.05 -7.93
CA ALA A 55 13.44 20.35 -8.89
C ALA A 55 13.68 18.84 -8.80
N TYR A 56 12.61 18.06 -8.80
CA TYR A 56 12.67 16.60 -8.84
C TYR A 56 12.97 16.11 -10.25
N ARG A 57 13.66 14.97 -10.35
CA ARG A 57 14.06 14.38 -11.62
C ARG A 57 13.04 13.36 -12.12
N TRP A 58 12.52 12.54 -11.22
CA TRP A 58 11.82 11.31 -11.58
C TRP A 58 10.31 11.47 -11.52
N ASN A 59 9.80 12.03 -10.43
CA ASN A 59 8.41 12.41 -10.23
C ASN A 59 8.30 13.84 -9.63
N ASP A 60 7.19 14.20 -9.00
CA ASP A 60 6.91 15.44 -8.25
C ASP A 60 5.92 15.09 -7.12
N ASP A 61 5.79 15.97 -6.13
CA ASP A 61 4.89 15.83 -4.97
C ASP A 61 4.07 17.09 -4.68
N GLY A 62 3.00 16.96 -3.89
CA GLY A 62 2.18 18.08 -3.41
C GLY A 62 0.86 17.65 -2.76
N MET A 63 0.36 18.49 -1.86
CA MET A 63 -0.85 18.21 -1.07
C MET A 63 -2.13 18.23 -1.91
N ALA A 64 -3.02 17.27 -1.67
CA ALA A 64 -4.28 17.10 -2.40
C ALA A 64 -4.07 17.09 -3.92
N GLY A 65 -2.92 16.57 -4.38
CA GLY A 65 -2.42 16.79 -5.72
C GLY A 65 -3.06 15.91 -6.79
N ILE A 66 -3.17 16.45 -8.00
CA ILE A 66 -3.54 15.70 -9.21
C ILE A 66 -2.53 15.97 -10.34
N CYS A 67 -2.39 15.02 -11.26
CA CYS A 67 -1.63 15.20 -12.49
C CYS A 67 -2.20 14.31 -13.62
N ASP A 68 -1.67 14.47 -14.83
CA ASP A 68 -1.88 13.48 -15.88
C ASP A 68 -1.11 12.18 -15.61
N ASP A 69 -1.51 11.10 -16.26
CA ASP A 69 -0.93 9.74 -16.16
C ASP A 69 0.57 9.65 -16.57
N ARG A 70 1.16 10.74 -17.06
CA ARG A 70 2.59 10.89 -17.38
C ARG A 70 3.30 11.94 -16.55
N GLN A 71 2.58 12.56 -15.61
CA GLN A 71 2.99 13.67 -14.77
C GLN A 71 3.73 14.75 -15.58
N THR A 72 3.08 15.18 -16.65
CA THR A 72 3.51 16.30 -17.50
C THR A 72 3.20 17.63 -16.81
N PHE A 73 1.98 17.78 -16.30
CA PHE A 73 1.59 18.89 -15.44
C PHE A 73 1.20 18.35 -14.06
N CYS A 74 1.27 19.20 -13.06
CA CYS A 74 0.82 18.92 -11.71
C CYS A 74 -0.02 20.08 -11.20
N PHE A 75 -1.07 19.76 -10.44
CA PHE A 75 -1.86 20.71 -9.67
C PHE A 75 -1.87 20.26 -8.21
N ALA A 76 -1.66 21.17 -7.28
CA ALA A 76 -1.74 20.88 -5.85
C ALA A 76 -2.08 22.14 -5.04
N LEU A 77 -2.40 21.93 -3.76
CA LEU A 77 -2.69 22.99 -2.82
C LEU A 77 -1.43 23.41 -2.06
N ALA A 78 -1.23 24.72 -1.90
CA ALA A 78 -0.32 25.29 -0.92
C ALA A 78 -1.08 26.22 0.04
N LEU A 79 -0.69 26.22 1.32
CA LEU A 79 -1.34 27.00 2.38
C LEU A 79 -0.31 27.81 3.17
N TRP A 80 -0.74 28.94 3.75
CA TRP A 80 0.05 29.66 4.74
C TRP A 80 -0.84 30.36 5.76
N ASN A 81 -0.64 30.02 7.03
CA ASN A 81 -1.39 30.57 8.17
C ASN A 81 -0.92 31.97 8.60
N GLY A 82 0.03 32.58 7.87
CA GLY A 82 0.64 33.87 8.20
C GLY A 82 1.74 33.80 9.27
N LYS A 83 2.07 32.60 9.76
CA LYS A 83 3.04 32.37 10.84
C LYS A 83 4.14 31.40 10.47
N ASP A 84 3.83 30.37 9.67
CA ASP A 84 4.79 29.35 9.31
C ASP A 84 5.98 29.95 8.53
N PRO A 85 7.20 29.43 8.76
CA PRO A 85 8.41 29.91 8.09
C PRO A 85 8.51 29.48 6.63
N ILE A 86 7.62 28.58 6.18
CA ILE A 86 7.52 28.07 4.81
C ILE A 86 6.05 27.92 4.42
N LEU A 87 5.77 27.90 3.12
CA LEU A 87 4.45 27.50 2.63
C LEU A 87 4.24 26.01 2.93
N LYS A 88 3.05 25.68 3.43
CA LYS A 88 2.61 24.30 3.58
C LYS A 88 2.13 23.78 2.22
N GLU A 89 3.09 23.35 1.41
CA GLU A 89 2.85 22.77 0.08
C GLU A 89 3.14 21.25 0.01
N ARG A 90 3.62 20.66 1.12
CA ARG A 90 3.95 19.24 1.29
C ARG A 90 3.71 18.80 2.73
N MET A 91 3.45 17.51 2.92
CA MET A 91 3.44 16.89 4.25
C MET A 91 4.86 16.77 4.78
N PHE A 92 5.02 17.16 6.04
CA PHE A 92 6.25 17.06 6.79
C PHE A 92 6.31 15.75 7.56
N GLY A 93 7.52 15.24 7.76
CA GLY A 93 7.77 14.11 8.63
C GLY A 93 9.25 13.83 8.76
N LEU A 94 9.57 12.81 9.54
CA LEU A 94 10.93 12.39 9.87
C LEU A 94 11.38 11.32 8.87
N GLY A 95 12.67 11.34 8.51
CA GLY A 95 13.30 10.24 7.77
C GLY A 95 13.69 9.10 8.73
N GLY A 96 14.18 7.98 8.18
CA GLY A 96 14.42 6.75 8.97
C GLY A 96 15.30 6.90 10.22
N ASP A 97 16.30 7.80 10.21
CA ASP A 97 17.16 8.06 11.38
C ASP A 97 16.65 9.22 12.28
N GLY A 98 15.54 9.85 11.90
CA GLY A 98 15.00 11.04 12.56
C GLY A 98 13.96 10.75 13.65
N GLY A 99 13.21 9.66 13.51
CA GLY A 99 12.27 9.15 14.53
C GLY A 99 12.93 8.17 15.50
N ASN A 100 12.33 7.96 16.67
CA ASN A 100 12.77 6.91 17.58
C ASN A 100 12.41 5.50 17.08
N HIS A 101 11.42 5.38 16.18
CA HIS A 101 11.05 4.13 15.53
C HIS A 101 11.29 4.11 14.02
N GLY A 102 11.45 5.26 13.35
CA GLY A 102 11.76 5.30 11.91
C GLY A 102 11.18 6.50 11.18
N GLU A 103 10.61 6.25 10.00
CA GLU A 103 9.93 7.26 9.16
C GLU A 103 8.61 7.66 9.80
N ASP A 104 8.23 8.94 9.77
CA ASP A 104 7.10 9.34 10.61
C ASP A 104 6.46 10.63 10.10
N ALA A 105 5.27 10.53 9.52
CA ALA A 105 4.52 11.68 9.03
C ALA A 105 3.98 12.50 10.21
N LYS A 106 4.33 13.79 10.25
CA LYS A 106 3.92 14.70 11.33
C LYS A 106 2.81 15.66 10.92
N ASP A 107 1.96 15.23 9.99
CA ASP A 107 0.81 15.97 9.49
C ASP A 107 -0.44 15.07 9.49
N TYR A 108 -1.63 15.68 9.56
CA TYR A 108 -2.90 14.93 9.59
C TYR A 108 -3.79 15.28 8.41
N TRP A 109 -3.93 14.32 7.48
CA TRP A 109 -4.81 14.41 6.31
C TRP A 109 -5.61 13.11 6.14
N TRP A 110 -6.66 13.12 5.31
CA TRP A 110 -7.50 11.95 5.08
C TRP A 110 -8.11 11.93 3.69
N TYR A 111 -8.40 10.71 3.22
CA TYR A 111 -9.10 10.44 1.97
C TYR A 111 -10.56 10.10 2.28
N GLU A 112 -11.45 11.07 2.15
CA GLU A 112 -12.86 10.87 2.53
C GLU A 112 -13.65 10.15 1.42
N ASP A 113 -13.28 10.37 0.15
CA ASP A 113 -14.01 9.82 -1.00
C ASP A 113 -13.18 9.76 -2.28
N SER A 114 -13.40 8.74 -3.11
CA SER A 114 -12.92 8.70 -4.51
C SER A 114 -13.59 7.59 -5.29
N THR A 115 -14.17 7.93 -6.45
CA THR A 115 -14.61 6.92 -7.42
C THR A 115 -13.42 6.34 -8.22
N PRO A 116 -13.54 5.13 -8.80
CA PRO A 116 -12.44 4.47 -9.52
C PRO A 116 -11.87 5.23 -10.71
N THR A 117 -12.73 5.97 -11.43
CA THR A 117 -12.30 6.82 -12.54
C THR A 117 -11.84 8.20 -12.09
N HIS A 118 -11.80 8.46 -10.79
CA HIS A 118 -11.50 9.77 -10.19
C HIS A 118 -12.45 10.86 -10.73
N SER A 119 -13.69 10.47 -11.04
CA SER A 119 -14.74 11.39 -11.49
C SER A 119 -15.29 12.23 -10.34
N TRP A 120 -15.19 11.73 -9.11
CA TRP A 120 -15.40 12.42 -7.85
C TRP A 120 -14.27 12.05 -6.89
N MET A 121 -13.71 13.03 -6.18
CA MET A 121 -12.74 12.80 -5.09
C MET A 121 -12.89 13.85 -3.99
N ARG A 122 -12.64 13.46 -2.74
CA ARG A 122 -12.60 14.35 -1.57
C ARG A 122 -11.39 14.05 -0.69
N TRP A 123 -10.69 15.11 -0.32
CA TRP A 123 -9.51 15.06 0.55
C TRP A 123 -9.64 16.09 1.68
N ARG A 124 -9.12 15.75 2.87
CA ARG A 124 -9.18 16.56 4.10
C ARG A 124 -7.79 16.81 4.66
N TYR A 125 -7.55 18.02 5.17
CA TYR A 125 -6.37 18.32 5.98
C TYR A 125 -6.69 19.27 7.13
N HIS A 126 -6.08 19.02 8.27
CA HIS A 126 -6.19 19.87 9.46
C HIS A 126 -4.89 20.65 9.66
N TYR A 127 -4.92 21.93 9.30
CA TYR A 127 -3.75 22.80 9.33
C TYR A 127 -3.73 23.69 10.58
N PRO A 128 -2.67 23.69 11.40
CA PRO A 128 -2.61 24.55 12.58
C PRO A 128 -2.73 26.06 12.29
N GLN A 129 -3.37 26.79 13.21
CA GLN A 129 -3.40 28.26 13.19
C GLN A 129 -2.18 28.90 13.85
N ALA A 130 -1.43 28.14 14.65
CA ALA A 130 -0.16 28.53 15.21
C ALA A 130 0.99 28.10 14.27
N GLU A 131 2.18 28.66 14.49
CA GLU A 131 3.37 28.26 13.75
C GLU A 131 3.63 26.76 13.91
N PHE A 132 3.78 26.05 12.79
CA PHE A 132 3.98 24.62 12.78
C PHE A 132 5.30 24.23 13.49
N PRO A 133 5.27 23.27 14.45
CA PRO A 133 6.38 23.06 15.39
C PRO A 133 7.49 22.14 14.84
N TYR A 134 8.03 22.45 13.66
CA TYR A 134 9.05 21.65 12.95
C TYR A 134 10.24 21.26 13.85
N ASP A 135 10.91 22.24 14.45
CA ASP A 135 12.10 22.03 15.27
C ASP A 135 11.82 21.22 16.54
N GLN A 136 10.64 21.40 17.14
CA GLN A 136 10.24 20.66 18.33
C GLN A 136 10.01 19.19 18.00
N LEU A 137 9.32 18.89 16.90
CA LEU A 137 9.07 17.52 16.45
C LEU A 137 10.38 16.77 16.18
N VAL A 138 11.31 17.38 15.46
CA VAL A 138 12.63 16.79 15.19
C VAL A 138 13.42 16.58 16.49
N ARG A 139 13.51 17.62 17.32
CA ARG A 139 14.35 17.57 18.54
C ARG A 139 13.83 16.57 19.57
N VAL A 140 12.52 16.50 19.80
CA VAL A 140 11.95 15.62 20.83
C VAL A 140 12.03 14.16 20.38
N ASN A 141 11.66 13.85 19.13
CA ASN A 141 11.77 12.48 18.61
C ASN A 141 13.23 11.99 18.59
N GLY A 142 14.18 12.84 18.16
CA GLY A 142 15.61 12.49 18.19
C GLY A 142 16.21 12.35 19.61
N GLN A 143 15.46 12.70 20.66
CA GLN A 143 15.85 12.49 22.06
C GLN A 143 15.19 11.27 22.70
N ARG A 144 14.15 10.70 22.08
CA ARG A 144 13.43 9.53 22.60
C ARG A 144 14.18 8.25 22.32
N SER A 145 14.05 7.32 23.25
CA SER A 145 14.51 5.95 23.10
C SER A 145 13.47 5.08 22.39
N ARG A 146 13.87 3.90 21.92
CA ARG A 146 12.96 2.87 21.39
C ARG A 146 11.99 2.29 22.41
N THR A 147 12.14 2.60 23.70
CA THR A 147 11.19 2.19 24.74
C THR A 147 10.09 3.21 24.99
N GLU A 148 10.17 4.37 24.35
CA GLU A 148 9.16 5.43 24.41
C GLU A 148 8.33 5.39 23.13
N SER A 149 7.07 5.84 23.21
CA SER A 149 6.22 6.01 22.03
C SER A 149 6.76 7.13 21.14
N GLU A 150 6.25 7.25 19.92
CA GLU A 150 6.53 8.40 19.04
C GLU A 150 5.94 9.69 19.62
N TYR A 151 6.57 10.84 19.34
CA TYR A 151 6.06 12.15 19.72
C TYR A 151 5.33 12.77 18.53
N GLU A 152 4.02 12.87 18.66
CA GLU A 152 3.11 13.25 17.59
C GLU A 152 2.83 14.75 17.53
N LEU A 153 2.35 15.23 16.37
CA LEU A 153 1.94 16.64 16.21
C LEU A 153 0.84 17.02 17.23
N VAL A 154 -0.06 16.10 17.55
CA VAL A 154 -1.10 16.33 18.57
C VAL A 154 -0.51 16.52 19.98
N ASP A 155 0.63 15.88 20.28
CA ASP A 155 1.27 15.95 21.60
C ASP A 155 1.94 17.31 21.88
N THR A 156 2.04 18.18 20.88
CA THR A 156 2.57 19.54 21.08
C THR A 156 1.50 20.50 21.60
N GLY A 157 0.23 20.09 21.65
CA GLY A 157 -0.91 20.95 22.00
C GLY A 157 -1.26 21.97 20.91
N ILE A 158 -0.74 21.81 19.68
CA ILE A 158 -0.96 22.79 18.58
C ILE A 158 -2.44 22.91 18.19
N PHE A 159 -3.24 21.88 18.47
CA PHE A 159 -4.67 21.79 18.18
C PHE A 159 -5.56 22.17 19.37
N ASP A 160 -5.00 22.53 20.52
CA ASP A 160 -5.77 22.91 21.71
C ASP A 160 -6.72 24.08 21.41
N GLN A 161 -7.93 24.03 21.99
CA GLN A 161 -9.00 25.01 21.75
C GLN A 161 -9.42 25.10 20.28
N ASP A 162 -9.34 23.98 19.56
CA ASP A 162 -9.75 23.84 18.15
C ASP A 162 -8.98 24.78 17.21
N ARG A 163 -7.73 25.14 17.54
CA ARG A 163 -6.90 26.10 16.80
C ARG A 163 -6.33 25.56 15.49
N PHE A 164 -7.21 25.15 14.59
CA PHE A 164 -6.88 24.68 13.25
C PHE A 164 -7.85 25.17 12.18
N TRP A 165 -7.38 25.06 10.95
CA TRP A 165 -8.18 25.14 9.74
C TRP A 165 -8.54 23.74 9.29
N ALA A 166 -9.84 23.46 9.14
CA ALA A 166 -10.29 22.28 8.42
C ALA A 166 -10.39 22.62 6.93
N VAL A 167 -9.56 21.99 6.11
CA VAL A 167 -9.47 22.24 4.66
C VAL A 167 -10.00 21.01 3.91
N THR A 168 -11.06 21.19 3.11
CA THR A 168 -11.55 20.18 2.16
C THR A 168 -11.15 20.56 0.75
N VAL A 169 -10.71 19.58 -0.03
CA VAL A 169 -10.61 19.72 -1.49
C VAL A 169 -11.50 18.68 -2.16
N ASP A 170 -12.48 19.16 -2.92
CA ASP A 170 -13.37 18.35 -3.74
C ASP A 170 -13.02 18.50 -5.21
N TYR A 171 -12.96 17.38 -5.92
CA TYR A 171 -12.72 17.30 -7.36
C TYR A 171 -13.91 16.63 -8.04
N ALA A 172 -14.39 17.22 -9.15
CA ALA A 172 -15.46 16.66 -9.95
C ALA A 172 -15.16 16.80 -11.45
N LYS A 173 -15.10 15.68 -12.18
CA LYS A 173 -14.88 15.70 -13.63
C LYS A 173 -16.14 16.12 -14.38
N ALA A 174 -16.02 17.19 -15.17
CA ALA A 174 -16.96 17.52 -16.23
C ALA A 174 -16.71 16.64 -17.48
N GLY A 175 -15.44 16.28 -17.70
CA GLY A 175 -14.99 15.34 -18.74
C GLY A 175 -13.62 14.72 -18.40
N PRO A 176 -13.06 13.86 -19.27
CA PRO A 176 -11.78 13.18 -19.00
C PRO A 176 -10.59 14.10 -18.68
N GLN A 177 -10.59 15.32 -19.22
CA GLN A 177 -9.52 16.34 -19.07
C GLN A 177 -10.11 17.72 -18.69
N ASP A 178 -11.22 17.71 -17.95
CA ASP A 178 -11.92 18.91 -17.47
C ASP A 178 -12.46 18.65 -16.06
N MET A 179 -11.94 19.40 -15.09
CA MET A 179 -12.09 19.16 -13.66
C MET A 179 -12.57 20.43 -12.94
N CYS A 180 -13.75 20.36 -12.32
CA CYS A 180 -14.23 21.32 -11.35
C CYS A 180 -13.58 21.05 -9.99
N ILE A 181 -13.15 22.11 -9.29
CA ILE A 181 -12.45 22.00 -8.00
C ILE A 181 -13.10 22.94 -7.01
N ALA A 182 -13.41 22.46 -5.81
CA ALA A 182 -13.86 23.28 -4.68
C ALA A 182 -12.90 23.13 -3.50
N ILE A 183 -12.36 24.25 -3.01
CA ILE A 183 -11.52 24.27 -1.81
C ILE A 183 -12.30 24.97 -0.71
N THR A 184 -12.73 24.22 0.30
CA THR A 184 -13.47 24.77 1.44
C THR A 184 -12.54 24.88 2.65
N VAL A 185 -12.40 26.08 3.20
CA VAL A 185 -11.61 26.36 4.40
C VAL A 185 -12.51 26.79 5.54
N SER A 186 -12.40 26.11 6.67
CA SER A 186 -13.21 26.35 7.86
C SER A 186 -12.32 26.71 9.05
N ASN A 187 -12.58 27.86 9.66
CA ASN A 187 -11.90 28.28 10.89
C ASN A 187 -12.55 27.58 12.09
N ARG A 188 -11.87 26.61 12.71
CA ARG A 188 -12.37 25.95 13.93
C ARG A 188 -11.94 26.66 15.21
N GLY A 189 -10.93 27.53 15.11
CA GLY A 189 -10.39 28.27 16.22
C GLY A 189 -11.36 29.30 16.81
N PRO A 190 -11.07 29.77 18.04
CA PRO A 190 -11.95 30.67 18.79
C PRO A 190 -11.86 32.13 18.33
N GLU A 191 -10.92 32.44 17.45
CA GLU A 191 -10.60 33.79 17.01
C GLU A 191 -10.74 33.93 15.50
N LYS A 192 -11.02 35.14 15.03
CA LYS A 192 -10.95 35.47 13.62
C LYS A 192 -9.52 35.26 13.12
N ALA A 193 -9.36 34.50 12.05
CA ALA A 193 -8.05 34.14 11.50
C ALA A 193 -8.05 34.32 9.98
N THR A 194 -6.84 34.49 9.42
CA THR A 194 -6.60 34.61 7.98
C THR A 194 -5.76 33.43 7.52
N LEU A 195 -6.13 32.86 6.37
CA LEU A 195 -5.41 31.79 5.69
C LEU A 195 -5.14 32.22 4.25
N HIS A 196 -3.89 32.07 3.82
CA HIS A 196 -3.50 32.22 2.44
C HIS A 196 -3.66 30.87 1.75
N VAL A 197 -4.42 30.84 0.66
CA VAL A 197 -4.75 29.62 -0.08
C VAL A 197 -4.25 29.76 -1.51
N LEU A 198 -3.40 28.83 -1.93
CA LEU A 198 -2.61 28.91 -3.17
C LEU A 198 -2.77 27.63 -4.00
N PRO A 199 -3.90 27.45 -4.71
CA PRO A 199 -3.99 26.44 -5.77
C PRO A 199 -2.90 26.72 -6.82
N THR A 200 -2.03 25.74 -7.01
CA THR A 200 -0.78 25.88 -7.76
C THR A 200 -0.74 24.91 -8.93
N LEU A 201 -0.44 25.41 -10.12
CA LEU A 201 -0.26 24.65 -11.36
C LEU A 201 1.19 24.76 -11.82
N TRP A 202 1.83 23.63 -12.17
CA TRP A 202 3.18 23.64 -12.73
C TRP A 202 3.41 22.51 -13.72
N PHE A 203 4.51 22.60 -14.47
CA PHE A 203 5.01 21.50 -15.27
C PHE A 203 6.19 20.82 -14.57
N ARG A 204 6.21 19.48 -14.56
CA ARG A 204 7.34 18.71 -14.02
C ARG A 204 8.60 19.03 -14.81
N ASN A 205 9.70 19.31 -14.12
CA ASN A 205 10.94 19.68 -14.77
C ASN A 205 11.54 18.49 -15.53
N THR A 206 11.44 18.51 -16.86
CA THR A 206 12.06 17.50 -17.73
C THR A 206 13.10 18.09 -18.68
N TRP A 207 13.26 19.41 -18.69
CA TRP A 207 14.11 20.17 -19.61
C TRP A 207 15.49 20.49 -19.02
N ALA A 208 15.64 20.51 -17.70
CA ALA A 208 16.90 20.90 -17.08
C ALA A 208 18.03 19.85 -17.21
N TRP A 209 17.70 18.62 -17.60
CA TRP A 209 18.60 17.46 -17.48
C TRP A 209 19.54 17.23 -18.68
N GLY A 210 19.48 18.07 -19.73
CA GLY A 210 20.36 17.96 -20.89
C GLY A 210 19.99 16.86 -21.89
N LEU A 211 18.78 16.33 -21.79
CA LEU A 211 18.26 15.33 -22.71
C LEU A 211 17.69 15.99 -23.98
N PRO A 212 17.88 15.36 -25.16
CA PRO A 212 17.36 15.91 -26.41
C PRO A 212 15.83 15.91 -26.42
N ASN A 213 15.24 16.82 -27.20
CA ASN A 213 13.78 16.94 -27.34
C ASN A 213 13.11 17.05 -25.97
N ARG A 214 13.50 18.03 -25.15
CA ARG A 214 12.83 18.40 -23.90
C ARG A 214 12.72 19.93 -23.82
N PRO A 215 11.94 20.57 -24.71
CA PRO A 215 11.77 22.02 -24.67
C PRO A 215 11.05 22.42 -23.37
N MET A 216 11.47 23.55 -22.80
CA MET A 216 10.81 24.13 -21.63
C MET A 216 9.37 24.54 -22.00
N PRO A 217 8.37 24.14 -21.20
CA PRO A 217 7.00 24.60 -21.38
C PRO A 217 6.87 26.07 -20.98
N SER A 218 5.72 26.67 -21.25
CA SER A 218 5.43 28.05 -20.85
C SER A 218 4.14 28.11 -20.05
N LEU A 219 4.13 28.88 -18.98
CA LEU A 219 2.98 29.20 -18.15
C LEU A 219 2.89 30.72 -18.03
N SER A 220 1.69 31.27 -18.15
CA SER A 220 1.40 32.69 -17.97
C SER A 220 0.28 32.89 -16.96
N GLY A 221 0.44 33.85 -16.05
CA GLY A 221 -0.55 34.21 -15.03
C GLY A 221 -1.16 35.59 -15.28
N THR A 222 -2.47 35.69 -15.13
CA THR A 222 -3.24 36.94 -15.04
C THR A 222 -4.17 36.85 -13.84
N PRO A 223 -4.69 37.96 -13.29
CA PRO A 223 -5.68 37.87 -12.21
C PRO A 223 -6.81 36.89 -12.55
N GLY A 224 -7.06 35.93 -11.65
CA GLY A 224 -8.07 34.87 -11.82
C GLY A 224 -7.77 33.76 -12.83
N ARG A 225 -6.58 33.73 -13.46
CA ARG A 225 -6.24 32.68 -14.43
C ARG A 225 -4.75 32.34 -14.51
N ILE A 226 -4.47 31.04 -14.64
CA ILE A 226 -3.17 30.52 -15.09
C ILE A 226 -3.38 29.76 -16.39
N ALA A 227 -2.55 30.03 -17.41
CA ALA A 227 -2.58 29.34 -18.69
C ALA A 227 -1.21 28.76 -19.04
N GLY A 228 -1.16 27.46 -19.32
CA GLY A 228 0.04 26.71 -19.69
C GLY A 228 0.00 26.20 -21.13
N ARG A 229 1.19 26.00 -21.71
CA ARG A 229 1.38 25.31 -22.98
C ARG A 229 2.52 24.31 -22.84
N HIS A 230 2.22 23.06 -23.17
CA HIS A 230 3.19 21.98 -23.25
C HIS A 230 3.07 21.23 -24.56
N ARG A 231 4.21 20.76 -25.09
CA ARG A 231 4.29 20.18 -26.44
C ARG A 231 3.41 18.94 -26.68
N SER A 232 3.14 18.14 -25.64
CA SER A 232 2.43 16.85 -25.78
C SER A 232 0.96 16.91 -25.42
N ILE A 233 0.57 17.85 -24.55
CA ILE A 233 -0.81 17.97 -24.04
C ILE A 233 -1.49 19.26 -24.53
N GLY A 234 -0.81 20.08 -25.34
CA GLY A 234 -1.39 21.32 -25.86
C GLY A 234 -1.50 22.39 -24.79
N HIS A 235 -2.71 22.90 -24.56
CA HIS A 235 -2.99 23.98 -23.62
C HIS A 235 -3.68 23.47 -22.36
N ILE A 236 -3.34 24.07 -21.22
CA ILE A 236 -4.01 23.81 -19.94
C ILE A 236 -4.36 25.14 -19.28
N THR A 237 -5.53 25.26 -18.69
CA THR A 237 -5.94 26.46 -17.94
C THR A 237 -6.42 26.09 -16.55
N LEU A 238 -6.05 26.91 -15.57
CA LEU A 238 -6.65 26.95 -14.24
C LEU A 238 -7.40 28.28 -14.13
N ASP A 239 -8.72 28.19 -14.08
CA ASP A 239 -9.64 29.31 -13.98
C ASP A 239 -10.21 29.42 -12.56
N ALA A 240 -10.28 30.64 -12.06
CA ALA A 240 -10.68 30.94 -10.68
C ALA A 240 -11.95 31.78 -10.60
N GLU A 241 -12.69 31.60 -9.50
CA GLU A 241 -13.71 32.57 -9.10
C GLU A 241 -13.05 33.86 -8.58
N GLY A 242 -13.50 35.00 -9.09
CA GLY A 242 -12.95 36.32 -8.80
C GLY A 242 -11.69 36.64 -9.59
N GLU A 243 -10.91 37.60 -9.10
CA GLU A 243 -9.66 38.05 -9.73
C GLU A 243 -8.47 37.95 -8.74
N PRO A 244 -8.22 36.79 -8.09
CA PRO A 244 -7.05 36.64 -7.24
C PRO A 244 -5.75 36.92 -8.02
N PRO A 245 -4.74 37.57 -7.43
CA PRO A 245 -3.44 37.74 -8.05
C PRO A 245 -2.82 36.40 -8.48
N ALA A 246 -2.22 36.37 -9.66
CA ALA A 246 -1.43 35.22 -10.12
C ALA A 246 0.06 35.46 -9.84
N LEU A 247 0.67 34.58 -9.05
CA LEU A 247 2.10 34.58 -8.73
C LEU A 247 2.79 33.53 -9.59
N VAL A 248 3.85 33.89 -10.32
CA VAL A 248 4.49 33.00 -11.30
C VAL A 248 6.01 32.95 -11.08
N CYS A 249 6.56 31.75 -11.08
CA CYS A 249 8.00 31.47 -11.05
C CYS A 249 8.32 30.27 -11.95
N ASP A 250 9.55 29.75 -11.87
CA ASP A 250 9.97 28.57 -12.60
C ASP A 250 10.11 27.36 -11.67
N ASN A 251 9.69 26.17 -12.13
CA ASN A 251 10.03 24.90 -11.49
C ASN A 251 11.50 24.54 -11.75
N GLU A 252 12.41 25.45 -11.42
CA GLU A 252 13.86 25.35 -11.59
C GLU A 252 14.56 25.34 -10.24
N THR A 253 15.61 24.54 -10.12
CA THR A 253 16.35 24.41 -8.86
C THR A 253 17.00 25.74 -8.46
N ASN A 254 16.76 26.17 -7.21
CA ASN A 254 17.43 27.31 -6.58
C ASN A 254 18.86 26.94 -6.16
N ALA A 255 19.76 26.83 -7.14
CA ALA A 255 21.15 26.46 -6.89
C ALA A 255 21.90 27.46 -5.99
N GLN A 256 21.47 28.73 -5.99
CA GLN A 256 22.08 29.77 -5.16
C GLN A 256 21.81 29.52 -3.69
N ARG A 257 20.58 29.17 -3.34
CA ARG A 257 20.19 28.81 -1.97
C ARG A 257 20.84 27.50 -1.52
N LEU A 258 20.77 26.46 -2.34
CA LEU A 258 21.15 25.10 -1.95
C LEU A 258 22.67 24.92 -1.89
N TRP A 259 23.41 25.54 -2.80
CA TRP A 259 24.84 25.26 -2.99
C TRP A 259 25.70 26.52 -3.19
N GLY A 260 25.13 27.73 -3.11
CA GLY A 260 25.85 28.96 -3.39
C GLY A 260 26.31 29.11 -4.85
N LEU A 261 25.68 28.37 -5.77
CA LEU A 261 26.03 28.34 -7.20
C LEU A 261 25.04 29.16 -8.04
N PRO A 262 25.45 29.73 -9.19
CA PRO A 262 24.53 30.40 -10.10
C PRO A 262 23.36 29.49 -10.54
N GLY A 263 22.14 29.98 -10.35
CA GLY A 263 20.92 29.31 -10.81
C GLY A 263 20.64 29.48 -12.31
N ARG A 264 19.68 28.71 -12.83
CA ARG A 264 19.20 28.80 -14.22
C ARG A 264 18.06 29.81 -14.42
N SER A 265 17.33 30.11 -13.35
CA SER A 265 16.25 31.08 -13.34
C SER A 265 16.50 32.12 -12.25
N PRO A 266 16.20 33.41 -12.51
CA PRO A 266 16.10 34.44 -11.47
C PRO A 266 14.85 34.28 -10.57
N TYR A 267 13.90 33.43 -10.96
CA TYR A 267 12.64 33.17 -10.24
C TYR A 267 12.51 31.65 -9.98
N PRO A 268 13.31 31.08 -9.07
CA PRO A 268 13.39 29.63 -8.88
C PRO A 268 12.13 29.00 -8.25
N LYS A 269 12.15 27.68 -8.03
CA LYS A 269 11.01 26.85 -7.57
C LYS A 269 10.33 27.36 -6.29
N ASP A 270 11.12 27.90 -5.37
CA ASP A 270 10.70 28.50 -4.10
C ASP A 270 10.35 30.00 -4.22
N GLY A 271 10.31 30.55 -5.43
CA GLY A 271 10.11 31.98 -5.64
C GLY A 271 8.79 32.52 -5.10
N ILE A 272 7.70 31.74 -5.16
CA ILE A 272 6.41 32.11 -4.55
C ILE A 272 6.49 32.07 -3.01
N ASN A 273 7.22 31.10 -2.45
CA ASN A 273 7.45 30.99 -1.01
C ASN A 273 8.17 32.23 -0.48
N ASP A 274 9.29 32.60 -1.10
CA ASP A 274 10.13 33.69 -0.64
C ASP A 274 9.47 35.06 -0.86
N PHE A 275 8.63 35.18 -1.90
CA PHE A 275 7.84 36.39 -2.15
C PHE A 275 6.79 36.61 -1.05
N LEU A 276 6.06 35.58 -0.63
CA LEU A 276 4.99 35.72 0.36
C LEU A 276 5.52 35.84 1.79
N ILE A 277 6.57 35.08 2.13
CA ILE A 277 7.04 34.95 3.51
C ILE A 277 8.13 35.99 3.82
N SER A 278 8.96 36.32 2.83
CA SER A 278 10.14 37.20 3.01
C SER A 278 10.07 38.50 2.20
N ASP A 279 8.98 38.78 1.48
CA ASP A 279 8.81 39.96 0.62
C ASP A 279 9.95 40.12 -0.42
N MET A 280 10.51 38.99 -0.87
CA MET A 280 11.60 38.98 -1.83
C MET A 280 11.07 39.09 -3.27
N PRO A 281 11.75 39.80 -4.19
CA PRO A 281 11.32 39.95 -5.58
C PRO A 281 11.59 38.70 -6.43
N THR A 282 11.06 37.55 -5.99
CA THR A 282 11.36 36.21 -6.53
C THR A 282 10.22 35.60 -7.35
N VAL A 283 9.15 36.36 -7.58
CA VAL A 283 8.12 36.08 -8.59
C VAL A 283 8.41 36.90 -9.85
N ASN A 284 8.12 36.33 -11.02
CA ASN A 284 8.38 36.98 -12.29
C ASN A 284 7.37 38.10 -12.56
N PRO A 285 7.77 39.39 -12.61
CA PRO A 285 6.85 40.51 -12.81
C PRO A 285 6.19 40.53 -14.20
N SER A 286 6.74 39.82 -15.19
CA SER A 286 6.06 39.64 -16.49
C SER A 286 4.98 38.57 -16.46
N GLY A 287 4.77 37.89 -15.33
CA GLY A 287 3.74 36.87 -15.16
C GLY A 287 3.95 35.64 -16.03
N VAL A 288 5.20 35.25 -16.32
CA VAL A 288 5.52 34.05 -17.12
C VAL A 288 6.54 33.16 -16.42
N GLY A 289 6.46 31.84 -16.65
CA GLY A 289 7.37 30.86 -16.05
C GLY A 289 6.93 29.43 -16.34
N THR A 290 7.11 28.54 -15.38
CA THR A 290 6.71 27.11 -15.46
C THR A 290 5.96 26.60 -14.22
N LYS A 291 5.83 27.43 -13.18
CA LYS A 291 5.03 27.20 -11.95
C LYS A 291 4.25 28.48 -11.64
N GLY A 292 2.98 28.36 -11.29
CA GLY A 292 2.21 29.52 -10.85
C GLY A 292 1.10 29.16 -9.87
N ALA A 293 0.72 30.12 -9.03
CA ALA A 293 -0.35 29.99 -8.04
C ALA A 293 -1.32 31.16 -8.12
N LEU A 294 -2.61 30.89 -7.87
CA LEU A 294 -3.61 31.93 -7.64
C LEU A 294 -3.68 32.20 -6.14
N HIS A 295 -3.38 33.43 -5.72
CA HIS A 295 -3.26 33.76 -4.30
C HIS A 295 -4.57 34.32 -3.75
N TYR A 296 -5.24 33.51 -2.93
CA TYR A 296 -6.39 33.95 -2.14
C TYR A 296 -5.96 34.27 -0.70
N GLU A 297 -6.44 35.40 -0.17
CA GLU A 297 -6.35 35.72 1.25
C GLU A 297 -7.75 35.61 1.87
N ILE A 298 -7.96 34.57 2.66
CA ILE A 298 -9.28 34.24 3.21
C ILE A 298 -9.29 34.54 4.69
N THR A 299 -10.20 35.42 5.10
CA THR A 299 -10.40 35.74 6.51
C THR A 299 -11.76 35.23 6.97
N CYS A 300 -11.77 34.39 8.00
CA CYS A 300 -12.96 33.74 8.55
C CYS A 300 -13.11 34.08 10.05
N ALA A 301 -14.31 34.44 10.48
CA ALA A 301 -14.70 34.46 11.88
C ALA A 301 -14.69 33.03 12.49
N PRO A 302 -14.76 32.88 13.82
CA PRO A 302 -14.85 31.57 14.46
C PRO A 302 -16.03 30.75 13.91
N GLY A 303 -15.77 29.51 13.49
CA GLY A 303 -16.75 28.61 12.86
C GLY A 303 -17.14 28.97 11.41
N GLU A 304 -16.69 30.10 10.86
CA GLU A 304 -17.00 30.48 9.48
C GLU A 304 -16.23 29.60 8.49
N SER A 305 -16.92 29.25 7.40
CA SER A 305 -16.34 28.51 6.27
C SER A 305 -16.47 29.31 4.99
N ARG A 306 -15.47 29.22 4.11
CA ARG A 306 -15.47 29.83 2.78
C ARG A 306 -14.99 28.83 1.74
N THR A 307 -15.60 28.89 0.57
CA THR A 307 -15.29 27.98 -0.55
C THR A 307 -14.75 28.77 -1.73
N ILE A 308 -13.60 28.33 -2.25
CA ILE A 308 -13.02 28.78 -3.52
C ILE A 308 -13.48 27.81 -4.61
N ARG A 309 -13.94 28.34 -5.75
CA ARG A 309 -14.29 27.55 -6.93
C ARG A 309 -13.27 27.74 -8.04
N LEU A 310 -12.80 26.64 -8.61
CA LEU A 310 -11.86 26.61 -9.72
C LEU A 310 -12.30 25.62 -10.80
N ARG A 311 -11.76 25.75 -12.01
CA ARG A 311 -11.86 24.75 -13.08
C ARG A 311 -10.50 24.58 -13.76
N LEU A 312 -10.03 23.35 -13.83
CA LEU A 312 -8.81 22.96 -14.53
C LEU A 312 -9.20 22.23 -15.82
N ALA A 313 -8.75 22.71 -16.98
CA ALA A 313 -9.14 22.13 -18.26
C ALA A 313 -7.98 22.05 -19.25
N GLN A 314 -7.91 20.96 -20.01
CA GLN A 314 -7.08 20.86 -21.21
C GLN A 314 -7.86 21.34 -22.44
N THR A 315 -7.23 22.15 -23.29
CA THR A 315 -7.88 22.69 -24.49
C THR A 315 -6.99 22.52 -25.74
N ASP A 316 -7.63 22.31 -26.90
CA ASP A 316 -6.92 22.16 -28.18
C ASP A 316 -6.35 23.50 -28.71
N ALA A 317 -6.93 24.61 -28.27
CA ALA A 317 -6.52 25.97 -28.62
C ALA A 317 -6.38 26.83 -27.35
N PRO A 318 -5.66 27.96 -27.40
CA PRO A 318 -5.64 28.91 -26.29
C PRO A 318 -7.08 29.31 -25.93
N ALA A 319 -7.53 28.97 -24.72
CA ALA A 319 -8.86 29.33 -24.28
C ALA A 319 -8.98 30.86 -24.18
N PRO A 320 -10.04 31.49 -24.72
CA PRO A 320 -10.27 32.92 -24.52
C PRO A 320 -10.42 33.22 -23.02
N PRO A 321 -10.01 34.41 -22.54
CA PRO A 321 -10.27 34.83 -21.15
C PRO A 321 -11.76 34.70 -20.83
N PRO A 322 -12.14 34.35 -19.58
CA PRO A 322 -13.55 34.27 -19.23
C PRO A 322 -14.20 35.63 -19.48
N GLY A 323 -15.42 35.64 -20.02
CA GLY A 323 -16.20 36.87 -20.12
C GLY A 323 -16.51 37.46 -18.73
N PRO A 324 -16.82 38.77 -18.63
CA PRO A 324 -17.25 39.36 -17.37
C PRO A 324 -18.52 38.65 -16.88
N GLY A 325 -18.42 37.92 -15.77
CA GLY A 325 -19.54 37.15 -15.19
C GLY A 325 -19.26 35.66 -14.94
N GLY A 326 -18.11 35.12 -15.34
CA GLY A 326 -17.67 33.79 -14.91
C GLY A 326 -18.58 32.63 -15.36
N GLU A 327 -19.10 32.66 -16.59
CA GLU A 327 -20.01 31.63 -17.12
C GLU A 327 -19.51 30.18 -16.92
N TYR A 328 -18.17 29.96 -16.92
CA TYR A 328 -17.51 28.66 -16.73
C TYR A 328 -17.52 28.12 -15.29
N LEU A 329 -17.81 28.96 -14.29
CA LEU A 329 -17.93 28.61 -12.86
C LEU A 329 -19.36 28.85 -12.32
N GLY A 330 -20.34 28.94 -13.24
CA GLY A 330 -21.74 29.20 -12.96
C GLY A 330 -22.56 27.93 -12.64
N GLU A 331 -23.76 27.84 -13.23
CA GLU A 331 -24.69 26.73 -12.98
C GLU A 331 -24.15 25.37 -13.47
N GLU A 332 -23.42 25.33 -14.58
CA GLU A 332 -22.81 24.10 -15.12
C GLU A 332 -21.82 23.50 -14.10
N TRP A 333 -20.90 24.31 -13.57
CA TRP A 333 -19.95 23.89 -12.55
C TRP A 333 -20.66 23.31 -11.32
N THR A 334 -21.72 23.99 -10.87
CA THR A 334 -22.52 23.57 -9.71
C THR A 334 -23.24 22.25 -9.98
N ALA A 335 -23.78 22.07 -11.20
CA ALA A 335 -24.39 20.83 -11.62
C ALA A 335 -23.37 19.68 -11.67
N VAL A 336 -22.16 19.91 -12.22
CA VAL A 336 -21.10 18.89 -12.26
C VAL A 336 -20.72 18.42 -10.85
N MET A 337 -20.47 19.35 -9.92
CA MET A 337 -20.13 19.00 -8.53
C MET A 337 -21.23 18.17 -7.86
N ARG A 338 -22.49 18.60 -7.99
CA ARG A 338 -23.64 17.87 -7.44
C ARG A 338 -23.80 16.49 -8.07
N ASP A 339 -23.72 16.41 -9.40
CA ASP A 339 -24.00 15.19 -10.14
C ASP A 339 -22.90 14.15 -9.91
N ARG A 340 -21.62 14.54 -9.84
CA ARG A 340 -20.51 13.63 -9.53
C ARG A 340 -20.61 13.07 -8.10
N LEU A 341 -20.97 13.89 -7.12
CA LEU A 341 -21.23 13.42 -5.76
C LEU A 341 -22.41 12.42 -5.71
N ALA A 342 -23.54 12.76 -6.33
CA ALA A 342 -24.71 11.89 -6.34
C ALA A 342 -24.45 10.55 -7.07
N GLU A 343 -23.66 10.57 -8.13
CA GLU A 343 -23.21 9.36 -8.83
C GLU A 343 -22.24 8.53 -7.99
N ALA A 344 -21.36 9.16 -7.22
CA ALA A 344 -20.50 8.46 -6.27
C ALA A 344 -21.33 7.78 -5.16
N ASP A 345 -22.29 8.49 -4.57
CA ASP A 345 -23.22 7.93 -3.58
C ASP A 345 -24.00 6.73 -4.13
N ALA A 346 -24.51 6.84 -5.36
CA ALA A 346 -25.19 5.74 -6.03
C ALA A 346 -24.26 4.54 -6.28
N PHE A 347 -23.04 4.79 -6.74
CA PHE A 347 -22.04 3.75 -7.00
C PHE A 347 -21.70 2.96 -5.73
N PHE A 348 -21.38 3.65 -4.62
CA PHE A 348 -21.06 2.99 -3.36
C PHE A 348 -22.28 2.31 -2.72
N GLY A 349 -23.48 2.88 -2.88
CA GLY A 349 -24.73 2.26 -2.44
C GLY A 349 -25.06 0.94 -3.14
N GLU A 350 -24.52 0.69 -4.34
CA GLU A 350 -24.62 -0.60 -5.03
C GLU A 350 -23.56 -1.63 -4.59
N ILE A 351 -22.39 -1.16 -4.16
CA ILE A 351 -21.24 -2.02 -3.82
C ILE A 351 -21.30 -2.46 -2.36
N ILE A 352 -21.58 -1.54 -1.45
CA ILE A 352 -21.58 -1.80 -0.01
C ILE A 352 -22.91 -2.48 0.36
N PRO A 353 -22.89 -3.70 0.95
CA PRO A 353 -24.11 -4.40 1.32
C PRO A 353 -24.99 -3.59 2.27
N ALA A 354 -26.31 -3.60 2.05
CA ALA A 354 -27.27 -2.93 2.93
C ALA A 354 -27.30 -3.46 4.38
N ALA A 355 -26.71 -4.64 4.62
CA ALA A 355 -26.56 -5.22 5.96
C ALA A 355 -25.36 -4.65 6.73
N ALA A 356 -24.41 -3.99 6.07
CA ALA A 356 -23.31 -3.31 6.73
C ALA A 356 -23.83 -2.12 7.56
N SER A 357 -23.24 -1.90 8.73
CA SER A 357 -23.55 -0.74 9.56
C SER A 357 -23.10 0.56 8.88
N ALA A 358 -23.58 1.71 9.37
CA ALA A 358 -23.14 3.01 8.85
C ALA A 358 -21.62 3.23 9.03
N ASP A 359 -21.06 2.75 10.15
CA ASP A 359 -19.63 2.81 10.41
C ASP A 359 -18.83 1.88 9.49
N GLU A 360 -19.32 0.65 9.26
CA GLU A 360 -18.69 -0.27 8.31
C GLU A 360 -18.74 0.29 6.88
N ALA A 361 -19.86 0.92 6.49
CA ALA A 361 -19.98 1.58 5.19
C ALA A 361 -19.01 2.76 5.05
N ALA A 362 -18.81 3.54 6.11
CA ALA A 362 -17.84 4.64 6.14
C ALA A 362 -16.40 4.11 6.02
N VAL A 363 -16.05 3.03 6.75
CA VAL A 363 -14.74 2.36 6.64
C VAL A 363 -14.52 1.85 5.22
N ALA A 364 -15.51 1.18 4.62
CA ALA A 364 -15.40 0.64 3.26
C ALA A 364 -15.18 1.77 2.23
N ARG A 365 -15.96 2.86 2.30
CA ARG A 365 -15.85 3.98 1.37
C ARG A 365 -14.53 4.73 1.50
N GLN A 366 -14.08 5.04 2.72
CA GLN A 366 -12.80 5.72 2.95
C GLN A 366 -11.60 4.80 2.65
N GLY A 367 -11.72 3.50 2.86
CA GLY A 367 -10.68 2.54 2.47
C GLY A 367 -10.50 2.43 0.95
N ILE A 368 -11.62 2.45 0.20
CA ILE A 368 -11.58 2.56 -1.26
C ILE A 368 -10.98 3.91 -1.68
N ALA A 369 -11.37 5.01 -1.02
CA ALA A 369 -10.80 6.32 -1.29
C ALA A 369 -9.28 6.32 -1.11
N GLY A 370 -8.77 5.74 -0.02
CA GLY A 370 -7.34 5.56 0.23
C GLY A 370 -6.61 4.80 -0.89
N LEU A 371 -7.16 3.67 -1.34
CA LEU A 371 -6.60 2.92 -2.48
C LEU A 371 -6.56 3.74 -3.78
N MET A 372 -7.58 4.57 -4.02
CA MET A 372 -7.67 5.39 -5.23
C MET A 372 -6.71 6.59 -5.18
N TRP A 373 -6.61 7.26 -4.03
CA TRP A 373 -5.64 8.33 -3.77
C TRP A 373 -4.20 7.81 -3.68
N GLY A 374 -4.00 6.54 -3.31
CA GLY A 374 -2.71 5.87 -3.30
C GLY A 374 -2.17 5.45 -4.67
N LYS A 375 -2.89 5.72 -5.78
CA LYS A 375 -2.35 5.51 -7.13
C LYS A 375 -1.39 6.64 -7.47
N GLN A 376 -0.11 6.34 -7.71
CA GLN A 376 0.92 7.35 -7.98
C GLN A 376 1.63 7.11 -9.31
N PHE A 377 2.02 8.19 -9.98
CA PHE A 377 2.95 8.13 -11.10
C PHE A 377 4.34 7.75 -10.57
N TYR A 378 4.86 6.62 -11.05
CA TYR A 378 6.16 6.09 -10.70
C TYR A 378 7.05 6.03 -11.94
N HIS A 379 8.16 6.75 -11.90
CA HIS A 379 9.14 6.75 -12.99
C HIS A 379 10.54 6.50 -12.47
N PHE A 380 11.19 5.46 -13.00
CA PHE A 380 12.56 5.12 -12.65
C PHE A 380 13.22 4.35 -13.78
N ASP A 381 14.16 5.01 -14.47
CA ASP A 381 15.05 4.38 -15.44
C ASP A 381 16.38 4.10 -14.74
N VAL A 382 16.58 2.85 -14.33
CA VAL A 382 17.74 2.44 -13.53
C VAL A 382 19.04 2.67 -14.31
N LYS A 383 19.05 2.39 -15.61
CA LYS A 383 20.22 2.61 -16.45
C LYS A 383 20.59 4.09 -16.49
N GLN A 384 19.62 4.97 -16.73
CA GLN A 384 19.85 6.40 -16.75
C GLN A 384 20.28 6.91 -15.37
N TRP A 385 19.70 6.41 -14.29
CA TRP A 385 20.08 6.79 -12.91
C TRP A 385 21.53 6.40 -12.56
N LEU A 386 21.97 5.21 -12.98
CA LEU A 386 23.36 4.74 -12.81
C LEU A 386 24.37 5.55 -13.62
N VAL A 387 23.99 5.98 -14.83
CA VAL A 387 24.87 6.75 -15.74
C VAL A 387 24.90 8.24 -15.38
N GLY A 388 23.79 8.79 -14.90
CA GLY A 388 23.59 10.20 -14.63
C GLY A 388 23.04 10.98 -15.84
N ASP A 389 22.53 12.18 -15.57
CA ASP A 389 21.97 13.08 -16.59
C ASP A 389 23.06 13.96 -17.25
N PRO A 390 23.02 14.20 -18.58
CA PRO A 390 24.07 14.94 -19.31
C PRO A 390 24.36 16.36 -18.82
N ALA A 391 23.37 17.06 -18.24
CA ALA A 391 23.56 18.42 -17.75
C ALA A 391 24.09 18.51 -16.31
N ASN A 392 24.33 17.37 -15.65
CA ASN A 392 24.83 17.29 -14.28
C ASN A 392 26.26 16.77 -14.26
N SER A 393 26.94 16.99 -13.13
CA SER A 393 28.22 16.30 -12.86
C SER A 393 28.02 14.78 -12.89
N PRO A 394 29.01 14.01 -13.37
CA PRO A 394 28.96 12.56 -13.32
C PRO A 394 28.66 12.06 -11.91
N PRO A 395 27.83 11.00 -11.76
CA PRO A 395 27.53 10.43 -10.46
C PRO A 395 28.78 9.84 -9.80
N PRO A 396 28.84 9.77 -8.46
CA PRO A 396 29.96 9.16 -7.75
C PRO A 396 30.23 7.72 -8.24
N PRO A 397 31.50 7.27 -8.33
CA PRO A 397 31.84 5.94 -8.83
C PRO A 397 31.15 4.80 -8.06
N GLY A 398 30.96 4.96 -6.75
CA GLY A 398 30.29 3.97 -5.88
C GLY A 398 28.88 3.60 -6.33
N ARG A 399 28.16 4.51 -7.00
CA ARG A 399 26.79 4.26 -7.46
C ARG A 399 26.69 3.08 -8.43
N ARG A 400 27.73 2.82 -9.23
CA ARG A 400 27.74 1.71 -10.20
C ARG A 400 27.65 0.34 -9.56
N TYR A 401 27.95 0.24 -8.27
CA TYR A 401 27.95 -0.99 -7.49
C TYR A 401 26.93 -0.94 -6.35
N GLY A 402 26.18 0.16 -6.23
CA GLY A 402 25.18 0.39 -5.19
C GLY A 402 23.81 -0.21 -5.53
N ARG A 403 22.75 0.37 -4.95
CA ARG A 403 21.37 -0.11 -5.09
C ARG A 403 20.98 -0.39 -6.54
N ASN A 404 20.27 -1.50 -6.74
CA ASN A 404 19.64 -1.87 -8.01
C ASN A 404 20.56 -1.97 -9.22
N ASN A 405 21.89 -2.02 -9.06
CA ASN A 405 22.82 -2.11 -10.21
C ASN A 405 22.60 -3.35 -11.10
N GLY A 406 22.10 -4.44 -10.53
CA GLY A 406 21.73 -5.66 -11.25
C GLY A 406 20.45 -5.53 -12.10
N TRP A 407 19.70 -4.45 -11.94
CA TRP A 407 18.38 -4.21 -12.56
C TRP A 407 18.45 -3.12 -13.63
N TRP A 408 19.58 -3.02 -14.34
CA TRP A 408 19.82 -2.01 -15.38
C TRP A 408 18.78 -2.00 -16.51
N HIS A 409 18.04 -3.09 -16.72
CA HIS A 409 17.00 -3.19 -17.75
C HIS A 409 15.68 -2.54 -17.31
N MET A 410 15.51 -2.29 -16.01
CA MET A 410 14.27 -1.79 -15.45
C MET A 410 14.02 -0.33 -15.83
N ASN A 411 12.83 -0.10 -16.40
CA ASN A 411 12.37 1.21 -16.80
C ASN A 411 10.88 1.33 -16.49
N SER A 412 10.57 1.95 -15.35
CA SER A 412 9.20 2.20 -14.92
C SER A 412 8.72 3.57 -15.39
N PHE A 413 7.50 3.66 -15.90
CA PHE A 413 6.87 4.92 -16.30
C PHE A 413 5.35 4.74 -16.30
N ASP A 414 4.79 4.41 -15.14
CA ASP A 414 3.40 3.96 -15.01
C ASP A 414 2.75 4.53 -13.76
N VAL A 415 1.41 4.59 -13.75
CA VAL A 415 0.65 4.81 -12.52
C VAL A 415 0.50 3.48 -11.79
N ILE A 416 0.98 3.42 -10.56
CA ILE A 416 1.03 2.20 -9.74
C ILE A 416 0.33 2.47 -8.40
N SER A 417 -0.34 1.46 -7.85
CA SER A 417 -0.88 1.52 -6.48
C SER A 417 0.24 1.40 -5.45
N MET A 418 0.35 2.38 -4.55
CA MET A 418 1.36 2.43 -3.49
C MET A 418 0.82 1.89 -2.17
N PRO A 419 1.69 1.36 -1.27
CA PRO A 419 1.28 1.01 0.08
C PRO A 419 0.79 2.21 0.87
N ASP A 420 1.57 3.30 0.83
CA ASP A 420 1.32 4.59 1.48
C ASP A 420 1.88 5.72 0.59
N PRO A 421 1.12 6.78 0.29
CA PRO A 421 1.56 7.82 -0.64
C PRO A 421 2.63 8.78 -0.10
N TRP A 422 2.92 8.73 1.20
CA TRP A 422 3.94 9.51 1.89
C TRP A 422 5.11 8.64 2.37
N GLU A 423 4.90 7.61 3.17
CA GLU A 423 5.99 6.79 3.74
C GLU A 423 6.58 5.84 2.69
N TYR A 424 5.71 5.24 1.88
CA TYR A 424 6.08 4.32 0.82
C TYR A 424 5.72 4.88 -0.57
N PRO A 425 6.29 6.02 -1.03
CA PRO A 425 6.00 6.64 -2.32
C PRO A 425 6.71 5.89 -3.46
N TRP A 426 6.69 4.56 -3.36
CA TRP A 426 7.29 3.53 -4.17
C TRP A 426 6.51 2.22 -3.92
N TYR A 427 6.46 1.35 -4.92
CA TYR A 427 5.67 0.12 -4.80
C TYR A 427 6.48 -0.97 -4.08
N ALA A 428 5.77 -1.82 -3.35
CA ALA A 428 6.25 -3.15 -2.94
C ALA A 428 5.41 -4.21 -3.65
N ALA A 429 6.08 -5.23 -4.20
CA ALA A 429 5.42 -6.22 -5.04
C ALA A 429 4.41 -7.07 -4.26
N TRP A 430 4.75 -7.50 -3.05
CA TRP A 430 3.81 -8.28 -2.25
C TRP A 430 2.62 -7.45 -1.76
N ASP A 431 2.84 -6.21 -1.32
CA ASP A 431 1.77 -5.24 -1.00
C ASP A 431 0.79 -5.08 -2.17
N LEU A 432 1.30 -4.83 -3.38
CA LEU A 432 0.49 -4.62 -4.58
C LEU A 432 -0.49 -5.78 -4.82
N ALA A 433 -0.08 -7.02 -4.51
CA ALA A 433 -0.95 -8.19 -4.63
C ALA A 433 -2.17 -8.09 -3.69
N PHE A 434 -1.98 -7.66 -2.44
CA PHE A 434 -3.08 -7.42 -1.49
C PHE A 434 -3.95 -6.24 -1.92
N HIS A 435 -3.35 -5.15 -2.42
CA HIS A 435 -4.12 -3.99 -2.91
C HIS A 435 -5.10 -4.41 -3.99
N CYS A 436 -4.62 -5.22 -4.94
CA CYS A 436 -5.40 -5.66 -6.09
C CYS A 436 -6.65 -6.46 -5.71
N VAL A 437 -6.64 -7.20 -4.60
CA VAL A 437 -7.84 -7.90 -4.10
C VAL A 437 -8.92 -6.88 -3.73
N SER A 438 -8.60 -5.90 -2.89
CA SER A 438 -9.57 -4.85 -2.52
C SER A 438 -9.96 -3.95 -3.69
N ILE A 439 -9.00 -3.56 -4.54
CA ILE A 439 -9.28 -2.74 -5.73
C ILE A 439 -10.24 -3.46 -6.68
N SER A 440 -10.13 -4.78 -6.84
CA SER A 440 -10.98 -5.53 -7.77
C SER A 440 -12.48 -5.47 -7.44
N ARG A 441 -12.85 -5.07 -6.21
CA ARG A 441 -14.24 -4.80 -5.83
C ARG A 441 -14.85 -3.60 -6.54
N VAL A 442 -14.02 -2.68 -7.04
CA VAL A 442 -14.46 -1.44 -7.69
C VAL A 442 -13.84 -1.20 -9.07
N ASP A 443 -12.65 -1.74 -9.33
CA ASP A 443 -11.91 -1.60 -10.59
C ASP A 443 -11.08 -2.87 -10.90
N PRO A 444 -11.73 -3.99 -11.30
CA PRO A 444 -11.05 -5.23 -11.63
C PRO A 444 -10.11 -5.09 -12.84
N GLY A 445 -10.42 -4.20 -13.79
CA GLY A 445 -9.56 -3.90 -14.93
C GLY A 445 -8.21 -3.34 -14.51
N PHE A 446 -8.19 -2.35 -13.62
CA PHE A 446 -6.96 -1.81 -13.07
C PHE A 446 -6.20 -2.85 -12.24
N ALA A 447 -6.86 -3.59 -11.34
CA ALA A 447 -6.21 -4.63 -10.52
C ALA A 447 -5.48 -5.68 -11.38
N LYS A 448 -6.12 -6.19 -12.43
CA LYS A 448 -5.49 -7.11 -13.39
C LYS A 448 -4.29 -6.49 -14.10
N SER A 449 -4.39 -5.22 -14.49
CA SER A 449 -3.30 -4.52 -15.17
C SER A 449 -2.07 -4.37 -14.28
N GLN A 450 -2.26 -4.11 -12.98
CA GLN A 450 -1.20 -3.94 -11.98
C GLN A 450 -0.47 -5.27 -11.72
N LEU A 451 -1.21 -6.37 -11.53
CA LEU A 451 -0.62 -7.70 -11.37
C LEU A 451 0.20 -8.13 -12.58
N LEU A 452 -0.25 -7.78 -13.80
CA LEU A 452 0.51 -8.03 -15.02
C LEU A 452 1.71 -7.09 -15.19
N LEU A 453 1.66 -5.87 -14.65
CA LEU A 453 2.67 -4.84 -14.82
C LEU A 453 4.03 -5.28 -14.30
N LEU A 454 4.10 -5.78 -13.06
CA LEU A 454 5.35 -6.24 -12.44
C LEU A 454 5.96 -7.48 -13.12
N LEU A 455 5.20 -8.11 -14.02
CA LEU A 455 5.60 -9.29 -14.78
C LEU A 455 6.00 -8.97 -16.24
N ARG A 456 5.98 -7.68 -16.62
CA ARG A 456 6.42 -7.22 -17.94
C ARG A 456 7.93 -7.32 -18.07
N GLU A 457 8.39 -7.40 -19.32
CA GLU A 457 9.79 -7.60 -19.70
C GLU A 457 10.72 -6.46 -19.25
N TRP A 458 10.17 -5.27 -19.02
CA TRP A 458 10.89 -4.09 -18.52
C TRP A 458 10.73 -3.87 -17.00
N TYR A 459 10.04 -4.77 -16.30
CA TYR A 459 9.95 -4.83 -14.83
C TYR A 459 10.61 -6.10 -14.30
N MET A 460 10.09 -7.28 -14.67
CA MET A 460 10.61 -8.58 -14.25
C MET A 460 12.06 -8.74 -14.69
N HIS A 461 12.92 -9.22 -13.78
CA HIS A 461 14.30 -9.54 -14.13
C HIS A 461 14.33 -10.67 -15.16
N PRO A 462 15.25 -10.66 -16.16
CA PRO A 462 15.38 -11.72 -17.16
C PRO A 462 15.57 -13.16 -16.63
N ASN A 463 15.80 -13.33 -15.32
CA ASN A 463 15.94 -14.63 -14.67
C ASN A 463 14.61 -15.15 -14.08
N GLY A 464 13.51 -14.38 -14.18
CA GLY A 464 12.20 -14.70 -13.62
C GLY A 464 11.86 -14.01 -12.29
N GLN A 465 12.79 -13.25 -11.68
CA GLN A 465 12.52 -12.56 -10.41
C GLN A 465 11.58 -11.37 -10.60
N ILE A 466 10.55 -11.27 -9.75
CA ILE A 466 9.69 -10.10 -9.63
C ILE A 466 10.44 -9.04 -8.80
N PRO A 467 10.51 -7.76 -9.22
CA PRO A 467 11.20 -6.72 -8.46
C PRO A 467 10.50 -6.52 -7.11
N ALA A 468 11.24 -6.63 -6.00
CA ALA A 468 10.65 -6.56 -4.67
C ALA A 468 10.12 -5.15 -4.34
N TYR A 469 11.01 -4.16 -4.18
CA TYR A 469 10.66 -2.78 -3.87
C TYR A 469 11.81 -1.82 -4.22
N GLU A 470 11.56 -0.51 -4.21
CA GLU A 470 12.50 0.51 -4.71
C GLU A 470 13.89 0.47 -4.06
N TRP A 471 13.98 0.19 -2.75
CA TRP A 471 15.27 0.14 -2.06
C TRP A 471 16.16 -1.04 -2.47
N SER A 472 15.56 -2.17 -2.84
CA SER A 472 16.27 -3.35 -3.34
C SER A 472 15.34 -4.21 -4.19
N PHE A 473 15.38 -4.03 -5.52
CA PHE A 473 14.59 -4.87 -6.43
C PHE A 473 14.99 -6.34 -6.37
N GLY A 474 16.24 -6.63 -5.96
CA GLY A 474 16.81 -7.97 -5.87
C GLY A 474 16.43 -8.75 -4.60
N ASP A 475 15.74 -8.11 -3.66
CA ASP A 475 15.26 -8.79 -2.46
C ASP A 475 14.17 -9.82 -2.80
N VAL A 476 13.85 -10.64 -1.81
CA VAL A 476 12.81 -11.66 -1.93
C VAL A 476 11.56 -11.15 -1.24
N ASN A 477 10.41 -11.37 -1.85
CA ASN A 477 9.12 -11.05 -1.25
C ASN A 477 8.24 -12.30 -1.29
N PRO A 478 7.27 -12.45 -0.37
CA PRO A 478 6.28 -13.53 -0.45
C PRO A 478 5.65 -13.63 -1.85
N PRO A 479 5.60 -14.82 -2.47
CA PRO A 479 5.07 -15.04 -3.82
C PRO A 479 3.52 -15.07 -3.84
N VAL A 480 2.88 -14.07 -3.24
CA VAL A 480 1.41 -13.96 -3.12
C VAL A 480 0.71 -13.51 -4.41
N HIS A 481 1.47 -13.18 -5.47
CA HIS A 481 0.92 -12.73 -6.76
C HIS A 481 -0.07 -13.72 -7.39
N ALA A 482 0.20 -15.02 -7.28
CA ALA A 482 -0.68 -16.05 -7.84
C ALA A 482 -2.03 -16.10 -7.11
N TRP A 483 -1.99 -16.05 -5.77
CA TRP A 483 -3.17 -15.95 -4.94
C TRP A 483 -4.01 -14.72 -5.31
N ALA A 484 -3.39 -13.55 -5.38
CA ALA A 484 -4.08 -12.32 -5.75
C ALA A 484 -4.73 -12.41 -7.14
N ALA A 485 -4.05 -12.99 -8.13
CA ALA A 485 -4.65 -13.18 -9.46
C ALA A 485 -5.87 -14.10 -9.46
N LEU A 486 -5.87 -15.17 -8.68
CA LEU A 486 -7.04 -16.04 -8.53
C LEU A 486 -8.20 -15.27 -7.89
N ARG A 487 -7.95 -14.56 -6.79
CA ARG A 487 -8.97 -13.74 -6.12
C ARG A 487 -9.54 -12.67 -7.04
N VAL A 488 -8.69 -11.92 -7.75
CA VAL A 488 -9.14 -10.90 -8.71
C VAL A 488 -9.94 -11.52 -9.85
N PHE A 489 -9.52 -12.67 -10.38
CA PHE A 489 -10.26 -13.40 -11.42
C PHE A 489 -11.66 -13.82 -10.93
N GLU A 490 -11.77 -14.32 -9.70
CA GLU A 490 -13.04 -14.73 -9.09
C GLU A 490 -13.95 -13.55 -8.77
N ILE A 491 -13.40 -12.48 -8.19
CA ILE A 491 -14.15 -11.25 -7.87
C ILE A 491 -14.71 -10.63 -9.15
N ASP A 492 -13.95 -10.66 -10.26
CA ASP A 492 -14.41 -10.23 -11.58
C ASP A 492 -15.33 -11.27 -12.29
N GLY A 493 -15.81 -12.28 -11.57
CA GLY A 493 -16.84 -13.22 -12.04
C GLY A 493 -16.32 -14.48 -12.74
N GLY A 494 -15.00 -14.71 -12.74
CA GLY A 494 -14.39 -16.00 -13.08
C GLY A 494 -14.44 -16.38 -14.57
N ARG A 495 -14.33 -15.39 -15.48
CA ARG A 495 -14.49 -15.61 -16.93
C ARG A 495 -13.36 -15.08 -17.80
N ASP A 496 -12.44 -14.28 -17.27
CA ASP A 496 -11.32 -13.71 -18.03
C ASP A 496 -10.14 -14.69 -18.11
N TYR A 497 -10.31 -15.73 -18.94
CA TYR A 497 -9.29 -16.76 -19.14
C TYR A 497 -8.03 -16.24 -19.85
N ASP A 498 -8.12 -15.14 -20.61
CA ASP A 498 -6.94 -14.49 -21.21
C ASP A 498 -6.02 -13.92 -20.13
N PHE A 499 -6.58 -13.16 -19.19
CA PHE A 499 -5.84 -12.68 -18.03
C PHE A 499 -5.19 -13.83 -17.26
N LEU A 500 -5.98 -14.85 -16.91
CA LEU A 500 -5.51 -15.98 -16.10
C LEU A 500 -4.37 -16.76 -16.80
N SER A 501 -4.52 -17.00 -18.10
CA SER A 501 -3.48 -17.63 -18.94
C SER A 501 -2.20 -16.78 -18.99
N ARG A 502 -2.33 -15.48 -19.27
CA ARG A 502 -1.18 -14.57 -19.39
C ARG A 502 -0.40 -14.46 -18.09
N ILE A 503 -1.10 -14.31 -16.96
CA ILE A 503 -0.43 -14.20 -15.67
C ILE A 503 0.22 -15.52 -15.26
N MET A 504 -0.46 -16.65 -15.46
CA MET A 504 0.09 -17.97 -15.15
C MET A 504 1.41 -18.19 -15.89
N HIS A 505 1.47 -17.94 -17.20
CA HIS A 505 2.70 -18.11 -17.98
C HIS A 505 3.89 -17.30 -17.45
N LYS A 506 3.65 -16.06 -16.99
CA LYS A 506 4.68 -15.23 -16.38
C LYS A 506 5.10 -15.75 -15.01
N LEU A 507 4.14 -16.20 -14.21
CA LEU A 507 4.39 -16.80 -12.90
C LEU A 507 5.14 -18.15 -13.01
N LEU A 508 5.04 -18.90 -14.11
CA LEU A 508 5.88 -20.08 -14.32
C LEU A 508 7.39 -19.74 -14.31
N LEU A 509 7.76 -18.59 -14.86
CA LEU A 509 9.15 -18.10 -14.84
C LEU A 509 9.58 -17.78 -13.41
N ASN A 510 8.71 -17.11 -12.64
CA ASN A 510 9.00 -16.77 -11.26
C ASN A 510 9.07 -18.00 -10.34
N PHE A 511 8.13 -18.94 -10.47
CA PHE A 511 8.18 -20.21 -9.74
C PHE A 511 9.47 -20.98 -10.04
N THR A 512 9.89 -21.01 -11.31
CA THR A 512 11.14 -21.65 -11.71
C THR A 512 12.37 -20.91 -11.14
N TRP A 513 12.33 -19.58 -11.07
CA TRP A 513 13.37 -18.81 -10.39
C TRP A 513 13.48 -19.18 -8.91
N TRP A 514 12.36 -19.29 -8.20
CA TRP A 514 12.33 -19.71 -6.79
C TRP A 514 12.98 -21.08 -6.59
N VAL A 515 12.54 -22.09 -7.31
CA VAL A 515 13.10 -23.45 -7.22
C VAL A 515 14.60 -23.49 -7.53
N ASN A 516 15.11 -22.63 -8.41
CA ASN A 516 16.53 -22.65 -8.77
C ASN A 516 17.42 -21.75 -7.89
N ARG A 517 16.85 -20.76 -7.19
CA ARG A 517 17.62 -19.72 -6.48
C ARG A 517 17.39 -19.68 -4.98
N LYS A 518 16.31 -20.30 -4.52
CA LYS A 518 15.81 -20.24 -3.14
C LYS A 518 15.54 -21.63 -2.57
N ASP A 519 15.99 -22.68 -3.25
CA ASP A 519 16.12 -24.05 -2.72
C ASP A 519 17.58 -24.48 -2.95
N VAL A 520 18.48 -23.97 -2.10
CA VAL A 520 19.93 -24.16 -2.25
C VAL A 520 20.30 -25.65 -2.17
N GLY A 521 19.56 -26.41 -1.37
CA GLY A 521 19.76 -27.85 -1.19
C GLY A 521 19.20 -28.72 -2.32
N GLY A 522 18.35 -28.17 -3.19
CA GLY A 522 17.58 -28.95 -4.17
C GLY A 522 16.68 -30.00 -3.51
N ASN A 523 16.20 -29.70 -2.29
CA ASN A 523 15.48 -30.62 -1.42
C ASN A 523 14.02 -30.20 -1.17
N ASN A 524 13.52 -29.17 -1.86
CA ASN A 524 12.20 -28.57 -1.74
C ASN A 524 11.92 -27.91 -0.38
N VAL A 525 12.97 -27.41 0.28
CA VAL A 525 12.88 -26.49 1.42
C VAL A 525 13.54 -25.18 1.02
N PHE A 526 12.88 -24.07 1.36
CA PHE A 526 13.23 -22.79 0.76
C PHE A 526 13.90 -21.82 1.73
N GLU A 527 14.86 -21.08 1.21
CA GLU A 527 15.60 -20.02 1.89
C GLU A 527 15.36 -18.68 1.19
N GLY A 528 14.99 -17.65 1.93
CA GLY A 528 14.59 -16.35 1.39
C GLY A 528 15.36 -15.17 1.97
N GLY A 529 15.87 -15.30 3.18
CA GLY A 529 16.28 -14.17 4.00
C GLY A 529 15.08 -13.29 4.31
N PHE A 530 15.06 -12.08 3.74
CA PHE A 530 13.93 -11.15 3.75
C PHE A 530 12.71 -11.79 3.06
N LEU A 531 11.64 -12.06 3.81
CA LEU A 531 10.37 -12.56 3.29
C LEU A 531 9.20 -11.67 3.74
N GLY A 532 9.45 -10.37 3.84
CA GLY A 532 8.47 -9.37 4.30
C GLY A 532 8.15 -9.41 5.81
N LEU A 533 8.90 -10.21 6.57
CA LEU A 533 8.73 -10.42 8.02
C LEU A 533 10.03 -10.08 8.75
N ASP A 534 10.44 -8.81 8.69
CA ASP A 534 11.79 -8.33 8.95
C ASP A 534 12.35 -8.83 10.29
N ASN A 535 11.78 -8.37 11.40
CA ASN A 535 12.30 -8.64 12.74
C ASN A 535 11.68 -9.87 13.43
N VAL A 536 10.93 -10.73 12.73
CA VAL A 536 10.16 -11.83 13.35
C VAL A 536 11.07 -12.87 14.05
N GLY A 537 12.32 -12.99 13.61
CA GLY A 537 13.32 -13.92 14.15
C GLY A 537 14.22 -13.32 15.25
N PRO A 538 15.02 -14.16 15.93
CA PRO A 538 15.96 -13.71 16.97
C PRO A 538 17.18 -12.96 16.42
N PHE A 539 17.47 -13.07 15.12
CA PHE A 539 18.57 -12.37 14.44
C PHE A 539 18.18 -12.02 12.99
N ASP A 540 19.02 -11.22 12.34
CA ASP A 540 18.81 -10.79 10.96
C ASP A 540 18.91 -11.96 9.97
N ARG A 541 17.78 -12.30 9.33
CA ARG A 541 17.66 -13.39 8.35
C ARG A 541 18.28 -13.03 7.00
N SER A 542 18.44 -11.75 6.71
CA SER A 542 18.97 -11.19 5.46
C SER A 542 20.48 -10.94 5.54
N ALA A 543 21.02 -10.75 6.75
CA ALA A 543 22.44 -10.61 7.00
C ALA A 543 23.18 -11.96 6.95
N ALA A 544 24.52 -11.88 6.98
CA ALA A 544 25.34 -13.06 7.22
C ALA A 544 24.97 -13.68 8.57
N LEU A 545 24.67 -14.99 8.55
CA LEU A 545 24.29 -15.71 9.74
C LEU A 545 25.40 -15.64 10.81
N PRO A 546 25.05 -15.62 12.11
CA PRO A 546 26.03 -15.55 13.21
C PRO A 546 27.06 -16.70 13.20
N VAL A 547 26.73 -17.80 12.55
CA VAL A 547 27.58 -18.97 12.34
C VAL A 547 27.46 -19.43 10.88
N ALA A 548 28.47 -20.15 10.38
CA ALA A 548 28.34 -20.84 9.10
C ALA A 548 27.16 -21.81 9.16
N GLY A 549 26.32 -21.80 8.13
CA GLY A 549 25.13 -22.63 8.07
C GLY A 549 24.15 -22.14 7.02
N VAL A 550 23.01 -22.81 6.96
CA VAL A 550 21.87 -22.45 6.09
C VAL A 550 20.64 -22.33 6.98
N LEU A 551 19.91 -21.22 6.87
CA LEU A 551 18.63 -21.03 7.55
C LEU A 551 17.51 -21.54 6.62
N GLU A 552 17.00 -22.72 6.93
CA GLU A 552 15.83 -23.30 6.28
C GLU A 552 14.57 -22.68 6.89
N GLN A 553 13.79 -21.99 6.06
CA GLN A 553 12.71 -21.13 6.54
C GLN A 553 11.33 -21.80 6.38
N SER A 554 10.56 -21.86 7.47
CA SER A 554 9.21 -22.44 7.49
C SER A 554 8.22 -21.61 6.67
N ASP A 555 8.28 -20.30 6.80
CA ASP A 555 7.46 -19.37 6.01
C ASP A 555 7.80 -19.46 4.52
N GLY A 556 9.09 -19.41 4.14
CA GLY A 556 9.54 -19.57 2.76
C GLY A 556 9.02 -20.86 2.12
N THR A 557 9.06 -21.95 2.87
CA THR A 557 8.56 -23.26 2.43
C THR A 557 7.02 -23.29 2.35
N GLY A 558 6.33 -22.73 3.34
CA GLY A 558 4.86 -22.58 3.33
C GLY A 558 4.38 -21.70 2.17
N TRP A 559 5.09 -20.62 1.88
CA TRP A 559 4.83 -19.74 0.75
C TRP A 559 4.93 -20.46 -0.59
N MET A 560 5.97 -21.27 -0.78
CA MET A 560 6.15 -22.03 -2.02
C MET A 560 5.15 -23.18 -2.15
N ALA A 561 4.73 -23.79 -1.04
CA ALA A 561 3.62 -24.74 -1.05
C ALA A 561 2.30 -24.06 -1.46
N MET A 562 2.00 -22.89 -0.90
CA MET A 562 0.83 -22.08 -1.29
C MET A 562 0.91 -21.66 -2.76
N TYR A 563 2.08 -21.21 -3.22
CA TYR A 563 2.28 -20.83 -4.62
C TYR A 563 2.09 -22.01 -5.59
N ALA A 564 2.56 -23.21 -5.22
CA ALA A 564 2.31 -24.42 -6.00
C ALA A 564 0.80 -24.74 -6.08
N LEU A 565 0.06 -24.61 -4.98
CA LEU A 565 -1.40 -24.82 -4.99
C LEU A 565 -2.14 -23.75 -5.80
N ASN A 566 -1.76 -22.48 -5.69
CA ASN A 566 -2.35 -21.43 -6.51
C ASN A 566 -2.13 -21.68 -8.01
N LEU A 567 -0.93 -22.12 -8.41
CA LEU A 567 -0.67 -22.48 -9.81
C LEU A 567 -1.38 -23.77 -10.23
N LEU A 568 -1.62 -24.71 -9.32
CA LEU A 568 -2.49 -25.86 -9.56
C LEU A 568 -3.93 -25.40 -9.83
N ASP A 569 -4.47 -24.50 -9.03
CA ASP A 569 -5.85 -24.01 -9.18
C ASP A 569 -6.02 -23.22 -10.49
N MET A 570 -5.05 -22.35 -10.83
CA MET A 570 -5.00 -21.72 -12.16
C MET A 570 -4.99 -22.75 -13.29
N ALA A 571 -4.13 -23.76 -13.19
CA ALA A 571 -4.00 -24.81 -14.20
C ALA A 571 -5.29 -25.62 -14.35
N ILE A 572 -5.97 -25.93 -13.25
CA ILE A 572 -7.26 -26.65 -13.27
C ILE A 572 -8.32 -25.79 -13.95
N ILE A 573 -8.46 -24.52 -13.55
CA ILE A 573 -9.45 -23.61 -14.14
C ILE A 573 -9.23 -23.50 -15.66
N LEU A 574 -7.97 -23.34 -16.08
CA LEU A 574 -7.61 -23.27 -17.50
C LEU A 574 -7.79 -24.62 -18.20
N ALA A 575 -7.47 -25.76 -17.55
CA ALA A 575 -7.61 -27.10 -18.12
C ALA A 575 -9.06 -27.46 -18.45
N LEU A 576 -10.02 -26.92 -17.69
CA LEU A 576 -11.45 -27.06 -17.98
C LEU A 576 -11.90 -26.31 -19.25
N HIS A 577 -11.07 -25.40 -19.75
CA HIS A 577 -11.29 -24.64 -20.98
C HIS A 577 -10.37 -25.10 -22.13
N ASP A 578 -9.11 -25.36 -21.83
CA ASP A 578 -8.06 -25.79 -22.75
C ASP A 578 -7.24 -26.93 -22.11
N ARG A 579 -7.35 -28.13 -22.68
CA ARG A 579 -6.71 -29.34 -22.15
C ARG A 579 -5.18 -29.25 -22.06
N ALA A 580 -4.52 -28.32 -22.76
CA ALA A 580 -3.07 -28.12 -22.68
C ALA A 580 -2.56 -27.84 -21.25
N TYR A 581 -3.42 -27.37 -20.35
CA TYR A 581 -3.07 -27.09 -18.95
C TYR A 581 -3.21 -28.31 -18.01
N GLU A 582 -3.74 -29.45 -18.47
CA GLU A 582 -3.92 -30.65 -17.64
C GLU A 582 -2.56 -31.23 -17.16
N ASP A 583 -1.54 -31.19 -18.03
CA ASP A 583 -0.15 -31.55 -17.69
C ASP A 583 0.43 -30.62 -16.61
N MET A 584 0.09 -29.33 -16.69
CA MET A 584 0.57 -28.34 -15.74
C MET A 584 -0.08 -28.51 -14.37
N ALA A 585 -1.38 -28.86 -14.34
CA ALA A 585 -2.07 -29.22 -13.11
C ALA A 585 -1.39 -30.44 -12.44
N THR A 586 -1.07 -31.49 -13.22
CA THR A 586 -0.34 -32.66 -12.71
C THR A 586 1.01 -32.25 -12.11
N LYS A 587 1.79 -31.41 -12.81
CA LYS A 587 3.07 -30.90 -12.30
C LYS A 587 2.94 -30.21 -10.95
N PHE A 588 1.98 -29.30 -10.80
CA PHE A 588 1.87 -28.48 -9.58
C PHE A 588 1.31 -29.27 -8.40
N PHE A 589 0.40 -30.21 -8.67
CA PHE A 589 -0.05 -31.19 -7.68
C PHE A 589 1.13 -31.98 -7.09
N GLU A 590 1.99 -32.54 -7.93
CA GLU A 590 3.17 -33.29 -7.45
C GLU A 590 4.16 -32.40 -6.72
N HIS A 591 4.46 -31.23 -7.28
CA HIS A 591 5.43 -30.32 -6.68
C HIS A 591 4.98 -29.86 -5.29
N PHE A 592 3.68 -29.56 -5.10
CA PHE A 592 3.12 -29.30 -3.78
C PHE A 592 3.41 -30.45 -2.81
N THR A 593 3.15 -31.70 -3.21
CA THR A 593 3.37 -32.84 -2.31
C THR A 593 4.85 -33.06 -1.96
N TYR A 594 5.76 -32.74 -2.88
CA TYR A 594 7.20 -32.79 -2.59
C TYR A 594 7.61 -31.73 -1.57
N ILE A 595 7.12 -30.50 -1.71
CA ILE A 595 7.38 -29.42 -0.75
C ILE A 595 6.81 -29.77 0.62
N ALA A 596 5.55 -30.23 0.66
CA ALA A 596 4.86 -30.52 1.90
C ALA A 596 5.57 -31.65 2.67
N GLU A 597 5.99 -32.73 2.02
CA GLU A 597 6.75 -33.82 2.67
C GLU A 597 8.18 -33.40 3.05
N ALA A 598 8.83 -32.58 2.23
CA ALA A 598 10.17 -32.07 2.52
C ALA A 598 10.19 -31.26 3.82
N ALA A 599 9.13 -30.48 4.12
CA ALA A 599 9.02 -29.75 5.39
C ALA A 599 9.12 -30.69 6.62
N TYR A 600 8.49 -31.87 6.57
CA TYR A 600 8.60 -32.88 7.62
C TYR A 600 9.97 -33.55 7.63
N ARG A 601 10.45 -34.01 6.46
CA ARG A 601 11.74 -34.69 6.33
C ARG A 601 12.92 -33.83 6.76
N GLN A 602 12.85 -32.52 6.51
CA GLN A 602 13.87 -31.57 6.92
C GLN A 602 13.71 -31.08 8.36
N GLY A 603 12.64 -31.46 9.06
CA GLY A 603 12.46 -31.16 10.49
C GLY A 603 11.97 -29.74 10.76
N LEU A 604 11.31 -29.11 9.79
CA LEU A 604 10.59 -27.85 10.03
C LEU A 604 9.39 -28.08 10.93
N TRP A 605 8.74 -29.25 10.84
CA TRP A 605 7.69 -29.67 11.76
C TRP A 605 8.29 -30.24 13.05
N ASP A 606 7.89 -29.69 14.19
CA ASP A 606 8.20 -30.23 15.50
C ASP A 606 7.00 -31.02 16.05
N GLU A 607 7.19 -32.31 16.35
CA GLU A 607 6.11 -33.20 16.79
C GLU A 607 5.62 -32.89 18.22
N GLU A 608 6.54 -32.46 19.10
CA GLU A 608 6.24 -32.17 20.50
C GLU A 608 5.36 -30.91 20.60
N ASP A 609 5.78 -29.86 19.92
CA ASP A 609 5.04 -28.62 19.81
C ASP A 609 3.91 -28.72 18.77
N SER A 610 3.87 -29.72 17.89
CA SER A 610 2.90 -29.78 16.78
C SER A 610 2.79 -28.44 16.05
N PHE A 611 3.94 -27.91 15.64
CA PHE A 611 4.11 -26.56 15.10
C PHE A 611 5.30 -26.51 14.14
N PHE A 612 5.28 -25.59 13.18
CA PHE A 612 6.40 -25.38 12.27
C PHE A 612 7.39 -24.32 12.79
N TYR A 613 8.67 -24.56 12.58
CA TYR A 613 9.76 -23.65 12.95
C TYR A 613 10.81 -23.56 11.84
N ASP A 614 11.50 -22.43 11.79
CA ASP A 614 12.74 -22.33 11.03
C ASP A 614 13.80 -23.26 11.63
N VAL A 615 14.70 -23.76 10.80
CA VAL A 615 15.80 -24.64 11.21
C VAL A 615 17.11 -24.08 10.69
N LEU A 616 18.06 -23.87 11.61
CA LEU A 616 19.44 -23.58 11.25
C LEU A 616 20.20 -24.90 11.06
N ARG A 617 20.63 -25.17 9.83
CA ARG A 617 21.48 -26.31 9.49
C ARG A 617 22.94 -25.92 9.54
N LEU A 618 23.69 -26.53 10.44
CA LEU A 618 25.12 -26.32 10.60
C LEU A 618 25.93 -27.17 9.60
N PRO A 619 27.21 -26.83 9.31
CA PRO A 619 28.05 -27.55 8.36
C PRO A 619 28.33 -29.01 8.72
N ASP A 620 28.22 -29.36 10.01
CA ASP A 620 28.34 -30.74 10.51
C ASP A 620 27.05 -31.56 10.35
N GLY A 621 26.00 -30.94 9.80
CA GLY A 621 24.68 -31.53 9.59
C GLY A 621 23.74 -31.42 10.79
N HIS A 622 24.19 -30.83 11.90
CA HIS A 622 23.33 -30.60 13.06
C HIS A 622 22.23 -29.59 12.71
N LYS A 623 21.01 -29.83 13.22
CA LYS A 623 19.83 -29.00 12.99
C LYS A 623 19.43 -28.33 14.30
N VAL A 624 19.36 -27.01 14.30
CA VAL A 624 18.93 -26.21 15.45
C VAL A 624 17.58 -25.57 15.12
N PRO A 625 16.47 -26.08 15.68
CA PRO A 625 15.16 -25.46 15.47
C PRO A 625 15.08 -24.13 16.23
N LEU A 626 14.57 -23.09 15.56
CA LEU A 626 14.31 -21.78 16.14
C LEU A 626 12.89 -21.76 16.69
N LYS A 627 12.71 -22.24 17.94
CA LYS A 627 11.42 -22.42 18.60
C LYS A 627 10.72 -21.12 19.05
N ALA A 628 10.69 -20.12 18.18
CA ALA A 628 9.86 -18.92 18.32
C ALA A 628 8.48 -19.18 17.69
N ARG A 629 7.44 -19.28 18.51
CA ARG A 629 6.04 -19.46 18.07
C ARG A 629 5.53 -18.17 17.46
N SER A 630 5.76 -18.01 16.17
CA SER A 630 5.36 -16.85 15.38
C SER A 630 4.47 -17.24 14.21
N ILE A 631 3.99 -16.23 13.49
CA ILE A 631 3.21 -16.36 12.26
C ILE A 631 3.92 -17.24 11.21
N VAL A 632 5.26 -17.29 11.25
CA VAL A 632 6.10 -18.14 10.39
C VAL A 632 5.71 -19.62 10.47
N GLY A 633 5.31 -20.08 11.65
CA GLY A 633 4.85 -21.46 11.85
C GLY A 633 3.37 -21.68 11.53
N LEU A 634 2.61 -20.60 11.29
CA LEU A 634 1.19 -20.64 10.93
C LEU A 634 0.96 -20.50 9.43
N LEU A 635 1.86 -19.84 8.69
CA LEU A 635 1.76 -19.64 7.24
C LEU A 635 1.62 -20.93 6.42
N PRO A 636 2.20 -22.10 6.81
CA PRO A 636 1.90 -23.37 6.15
C PRO A 636 0.40 -23.73 6.09
N LEU A 637 -0.45 -23.18 6.98
CA LEU A 637 -1.90 -23.38 6.91
C LEU A 637 -2.54 -22.71 5.68
N ALA A 638 -1.95 -21.63 5.18
CA ALA A 638 -2.42 -20.93 3.98
C ALA A 638 -2.23 -21.76 2.71
N ALA A 639 -1.34 -22.76 2.73
CA ALA A 639 -1.18 -23.73 1.66
C ALA A 639 -2.28 -24.81 1.74
N THR A 640 -3.50 -24.44 1.35
CA THR A 640 -4.65 -25.34 1.34
C THR A 640 -5.54 -25.14 0.10
N THR A 641 -6.00 -26.23 -0.51
CA THR A 641 -7.00 -26.18 -1.60
C THR A 641 -7.78 -27.51 -1.70
N ARG A 642 -8.91 -27.50 -2.39
CA ARG A 642 -9.83 -28.64 -2.50
C ARG A 642 -10.01 -29.11 -3.94
N LEU A 643 -9.93 -30.43 -4.13
CA LEU A 643 -10.27 -31.09 -5.38
C LEU A 643 -11.59 -31.83 -5.25
N THR A 644 -12.61 -31.39 -6.00
CA THR A 644 -13.93 -32.04 -6.03
C THR A 644 -13.93 -33.24 -6.98
N SER A 645 -14.80 -34.21 -6.72
CA SER A 645 -15.03 -35.33 -7.66
C SER A 645 -15.44 -34.86 -9.04
N ASP A 646 -16.21 -33.77 -9.15
CA ASP A 646 -16.62 -33.22 -10.45
C ASP A 646 -15.40 -32.76 -11.25
N THR A 647 -14.52 -31.98 -10.62
CA THR A 647 -13.24 -31.53 -11.20
C THR A 647 -12.39 -32.73 -11.64
N LEU A 648 -12.19 -33.71 -10.75
CA LEU A 648 -11.39 -34.90 -11.04
C LEU A 648 -12.02 -35.83 -12.10
N ASN A 649 -13.34 -35.81 -12.28
CA ASN A 649 -14.00 -36.58 -13.34
C ASN A 649 -13.82 -35.90 -14.71
N ARG A 650 -13.72 -34.56 -14.72
CA ARG A 650 -13.49 -33.76 -15.93
C ARG A 650 -12.01 -33.71 -16.35
N LEU A 651 -11.10 -33.98 -15.41
CA LEU A 651 -9.65 -34.01 -15.60
C LEU A 651 -9.09 -35.41 -15.30
N PRO A 652 -9.27 -36.39 -16.21
CA PRO A 652 -8.96 -37.79 -15.96
C PRO A 652 -7.47 -38.07 -15.74
N GLU A 653 -6.56 -37.28 -16.31
CA GLU A 653 -5.12 -37.48 -16.14
C GLU A 653 -4.66 -37.04 -14.75
N VAL A 654 -5.14 -35.87 -14.30
CA VAL A 654 -4.94 -35.40 -12.91
C VAL A 654 -5.47 -36.45 -11.93
N ASN A 655 -6.68 -36.96 -12.14
CA ASN A 655 -7.27 -37.98 -11.29
C ASN A 655 -6.52 -39.32 -11.31
N ALA A 656 -6.00 -39.73 -12.47
CA ALA A 656 -5.12 -40.89 -12.56
C ALA A 656 -3.84 -40.66 -11.75
N ARG A 657 -3.24 -39.47 -11.82
CA ARG A 657 -2.02 -39.15 -11.06
C ARG A 657 -2.25 -39.07 -9.57
N VAL A 658 -3.32 -38.42 -9.11
CA VAL A 658 -3.72 -38.38 -7.69
C VAL A 658 -3.86 -39.81 -7.14
N ARG A 659 -4.54 -40.70 -7.87
CA ARG A 659 -4.69 -42.11 -7.47
C ARG A 659 -3.36 -42.85 -7.46
N TRP A 660 -2.51 -42.61 -8.47
CA TRP A 660 -1.19 -43.22 -8.52
C TRP A 660 -0.34 -42.82 -7.31
N MET A 661 -0.32 -41.53 -6.94
CA MET A 661 0.50 -41.05 -5.83
C MET A 661 0.04 -41.63 -4.49
N LEU A 662 -1.27 -41.62 -4.22
CA LEU A 662 -1.85 -42.23 -3.02
C LEU A 662 -1.56 -43.74 -2.90
N HIS A 663 -1.44 -44.45 -4.03
CA HIS A 663 -1.20 -45.90 -4.01
C HIS A 663 0.29 -46.27 -3.93
N ASN A 664 1.15 -45.50 -4.61
CA ASN A 664 2.56 -45.87 -4.80
C ASN A 664 3.52 -45.08 -3.89
N GLN A 665 3.06 -43.99 -3.29
CA GLN A 665 3.87 -43.10 -2.47
C GLN A 665 3.10 -42.75 -1.18
N THR A 666 2.98 -43.73 -0.29
CA THR A 666 2.16 -43.65 0.93
C THR A 666 2.58 -42.53 1.87
N ASP A 667 3.85 -42.11 1.82
CA ASP A 667 4.41 -41.03 2.65
C ASP A 667 3.76 -39.67 2.35
N TYR A 668 3.14 -39.47 1.18
CA TYR A 668 2.36 -38.26 0.84
C TYR A 668 0.87 -38.38 1.21
N GLY A 669 0.46 -39.48 1.84
CA GLY A 669 -0.94 -39.71 2.23
C GLY A 669 -1.46 -38.65 3.21
N ASP A 670 -0.62 -38.21 4.14
CA ASP A 670 -1.01 -37.27 5.20
C ASP A 670 -1.28 -35.85 4.66
N VAL A 671 -0.63 -35.47 3.56
CA VAL A 671 -0.83 -34.16 2.87
C VAL A 671 -1.98 -34.20 1.86
N ILE A 672 -2.55 -35.38 1.59
CA ILE A 672 -3.72 -35.59 0.72
C ILE A 672 -4.85 -36.24 1.51
N SER A 673 -5.64 -35.42 2.19
CA SER A 673 -6.82 -35.87 2.94
C SER A 673 -8.02 -36.12 2.01
N ALA A 674 -8.88 -37.07 2.37
CA ALA A 674 -10.06 -37.42 1.56
C ALA A 674 -11.30 -37.59 2.44
N ARG A 675 -12.42 -36.99 2.00
CA ARG A 675 -13.69 -37.07 2.70
C ARG A 675 -14.86 -37.30 1.74
N ARG A 676 -15.89 -38.01 2.23
CA ARG A 676 -17.18 -38.14 1.56
C ARG A 676 -18.19 -37.27 2.30
N LEU A 677 -18.76 -36.28 1.61
CA LEU A 677 -19.81 -35.43 2.19
C LEU A 677 -21.15 -36.18 2.18
N GLY A 678 -21.96 -35.99 3.23
CA GLY A 678 -23.32 -36.52 3.33
C GLY A 678 -24.35 -35.56 2.71
N GLY A 679 -25.30 -36.07 1.93
CA GLY A 679 -26.33 -35.28 1.23
C GLY A 679 -26.88 -35.98 -0.02
N ALA A 680 -27.89 -35.38 -0.69
CA ALA A 680 -28.49 -35.92 -1.91
C ALA A 680 -27.48 -36.09 -3.07
N ASP A 681 -26.40 -35.30 -3.04
CA ASP A 681 -25.27 -35.36 -3.97
C ASP A 681 -24.06 -35.98 -3.26
N ARG A 682 -23.85 -37.29 -3.42
CA ARG A 682 -22.74 -38.05 -2.80
C ARG A 682 -21.38 -37.66 -3.42
N ARG A 683 -20.93 -36.42 -3.21
CA ARG A 683 -19.65 -35.89 -3.72
C ARG A 683 -18.50 -36.31 -2.80
N ARG A 684 -17.42 -36.84 -3.36
CA ARG A 684 -16.13 -36.99 -2.65
C ARG A 684 -15.29 -35.73 -2.89
N GLN A 685 -14.66 -35.23 -1.85
CA GLN A 685 -13.68 -34.15 -1.93
C GLN A 685 -12.33 -34.65 -1.43
N ARG A 686 -11.27 -34.03 -1.93
CA ARG A 686 -9.91 -34.19 -1.42
C ARG A 686 -9.39 -32.83 -1.00
N LEU A 687 -8.71 -32.79 0.14
CA LEU A 687 -8.03 -31.62 0.66
C LEU A 687 -6.53 -31.82 0.44
N LEU A 688 -5.91 -30.84 -0.20
CA LEU A 688 -4.46 -30.73 -0.26
C LEU A 688 -4.06 -29.72 0.81
N SER A 689 -3.27 -30.14 1.80
CA SER A 689 -2.82 -29.26 2.88
C SER A 689 -1.49 -29.75 3.43
N MET A 690 -0.68 -28.83 3.95
CA MET A 690 0.57 -29.20 4.63
C MET A 690 0.33 -29.90 5.97
N VAL A 691 -0.89 -29.86 6.52
CA VAL A 691 -1.23 -30.48 7.80
C VAL A 691 -2.44 -31.41 7.68
N GLY A 692 -2.38 -32.52 8.39
CA GLY A 692 -3.51 -33.42 8.59
C GLY A 692 -4.51 -32.89 9.63
N GLN A 693 -5.66 -33.55 9.76
CA GLN A 693 -6.74 -33.13 10.67
C GLN A 693 -6.29 -33.01 12.14
N ASP A 694 -5.55 -34.01 12.65
CA ASP A 694 -5.11 -34.01 14.06
C ASP A 694 -4.10 -32.91 14.35
N GLN A 695 -3.20 -32.64 13.39
CA GLN A 695 -2.22 -31.54 13.48
C GLN A 695 -2.93 -30.19 13.45
N LEU A 696 -3.88 -30.01 12.52
CA LEU A 696 -4.71 -28.81 12.42
C LEU A 696 -5.39 -28.50 13.77
N LEU A 697 -6.01 -29.50 14.41
CA LEU A 697 -6.67 -29.32 15.71
C LEU A 697 -5.70 -28.81 16.80
N ARG A 698 -4.46 -29.29 16.81
CA ARG A 698 -3.44 -28.85 17.79
C ARG A 698 -2.89 -27.46 17.50
N ILE A 699 -2.75 -27.10 16.23
CA ILE A 699 -2.36 -25.74 15.84
C ILE A 699 -3.48 -24.77 16.21
N LEU A 700 -4.74 -25.11 15.92
CA LEU A 700 -5.90 -24.29 16.26
C LEU A 700 -6.05 -24.09 17.77
N ALA A 701 -5.74 -25.10 18.58
CA ALA A 701 -5.72 -24.95 20.04
C ALA A 701 -4.75 -23.87 20.54
N ARG A 702 -3.67 -23.56 19.81
CA ARG A 702 -2.76 -22.45 20.14
C ARG A 702 -3.15 -21.15 19.43
N LEU A 703 -3.52 -21.24 18.16
CA LEU A 703 -3.91 -20.09 17.36
C LEU A 703 -5.12 -19.36 17.97
N LEU A 704 -6.04 -20.12 18.57
CA LEU A 704 -7.27 -19.63 19.18
C LEU A 704 -7.16 -19.40 20.71
N ASP A 705 -5.95 -19.45 21.26
CA ASP A 705 -5.70 -19.19 22.69
C ASP A 705 -5.41 -17.68 22.92
N PRO A 706 -6.18 -17.01 23.79
CA PRO A 706 -5.93 -15.61 24.17
C PRO A 706 -4.56 -15.32 24.78
N GLU A 707 -3.94 -16.32 25.42
CA GLU A 707 -2.60 -16.25 26.03
C GLU A 707 -1.48 -16.61 25.03
N GLU A 708 -1.84 -16.96 23.79
CA GLU A 708 -0.90 -17.15 22.69
C GLU A 708 -1.21 -16.17 21.54
N PHE A 709 -1.92 -16.59 20.50
CA PHE A 709 -2.10 -15.78 19.28
C PHE A 709 -3.40 -14.97 19.22
N LEU A 710 -4.48 -15.40 19.90
CA LEU A 710 -5.79 -14.78 19.73
C LEU A 710 -5.89 -13.44 20.48
N SER A 711 -5.99 -12.34 19.73
CA SER A 711 -6.24 -10.99 20.23
C SER A 711 -7.73 -10.65 20.12
N PRO A 712 -8.25 -9.70 20.92
CA PRO A 712 -9.53 -9.04 20.64
C PRO A 712 -9.63 -8.45 19.21
N TYR A 713 -8.50 -8.22 18.55
CA TYR A 713 -8.43 -7.52 17.27
C TYR A 713 -7.88 -8.35 16.10
N GLY A 714 -7.69 -9.66 16.28
CA GLY A 714 -7.16 -10.57 15.26
C GLY A 714 -6.16 -11.57 15.81
N LEU A 715 -5.25 -12.05 14.98
CA LEU A 715 -4.14 -12.92 15.36
C LEU A 715 -2.85 -12.10 15.48
N ARG A 716 -2.18 -12.24 16.62
CA ARG A 716 -0.84 -11.70 16.87
C ARG A 716 0.19 -12.37 15.97
N THR A 717 1.24 -11.65 15.61
CA THR A 717 2.33 -12.18 14.78
C THR A 717 3.35 -13.02 15.56
N LEU A 718 3.44 -12.81 16.87
CA LEU A 718 4.18 -13.65 17.79
C LEU A 718 3.27 -14.03 18.96
N SER A 719 3.39 -15.26 19.43
CA SER A 719 2.64 -15.70 20.59
C SER A 719 2.96 -14.83 21.82
N ARG A 720 1.91 -14.43 22.53
CA ARG A 720 1.99 -13.72 23.80
C ARG A 720 2.70 -14.53 24.90
N SER A 721 2.79 -15.87 24.78
CA SER A 721 3.55 -16.68 25.75
C SER A 721 5.04 -16.32 25.80
N HIS A 722 5.57 -15.71 24.73
CA HIS A 722 6.93 -15.18 24.69
C HIS A 722 7.13 -13.88 25.49
N LEU A 723 6.08 -13.32 26.09
CA LEU A 723 6.18 -12.24 27.07
C LEU A 723 6.83 -12.75 28.36
N GLU A 724 6.40 -13.91 28.85
CA GLU A 724 6.94 -14.53 30.06
C GLU A 724 8.13 -15.46 29.76
N LYS A 725 8.16 -16.04 28.56
CA LYS A 725 9.15 -17.04 28.13
C LYS A 725 9.75 -16.67 26.78
N PRO A 726 10.58 -15.62 26.70
CA PRO A 726 11.24 -15.25 25.45
C PRO A 726 12.12 -16.41 24.95
N PHE A 727 12.16 -16.60 23.64
CA PHE A 727 13.01 -17.62 23.03
C PHE A 727 14.44 -17.08 22.88
N THR A 728 15.44 -17.86 23.31
CA THR A 728 16.86 -17.51 23.18
C THR A 728 17.62 -18.64 22.51
N VAL A 729 18.48 -18.29 21.55
CA VAL A 729 19.41 -19.23 20.90
C VAL A 729 20.85 -18.72 21.02
N SER A 730 21.76 -19.61 21.42
CA SER A 730 23.19 -19.29 21.56
C SER A 730 23.94 -19.73 20.31
N LEU A 731 24.47 -18.78 19.53
CA LEU A 731 25.18 -19.02 18.27
C LEU A 731 26.52 -18.27 18.28
N GLY A 732 27.62 -18.96 17.95
CA GLY A 732 28.92 -18.31 17.79
C GLY A 732 29.48 -17.65 19.07
N GLY A 733 28.98 -18.03 20.26
CA GLY A 733 29.36 -17.42 21.54
C GLY A 733 28.51 -16.20 21.94
N SER A 734 27.47 -15.88 21.18
CA SER A 734 26.51 -14.80 21.47
C SER A 734 25.10 -15.37 21.65
N ASP A 735 24.31 -14.74 22.52
CA ASP A 735 22.90 -15.06 22.72
C ASP A 735 22.02 -14.12 21.90
N PHE A 736 21.04 -14.70 21.20
CA PHE A 736 20.04 -13.99 20.40
C PHE A 736 18.66 -14.29 20.94
N THR A 737 17.91 -13.25 21.31
CA THR A 737 16.63 -13.38 22.01
C THR A 737 15.51 -12.72 21.23
N VAL A 738 14.34 -13.36 21.21
CA VAL A 738 13.07 -12.81 20.72
C VAL A 738 12.01 -12.92 21.82
N GLY A 739 11.32 -11.81 22.09
CA GLY A 739 10.25 -11.71 23.07
C GLY A 739 9.02 -11.04 22.46
N TYR A 740 7.89 -11.13 23.17
CA TYR A 740 6.64 -10.50 22.75
C TYR A 740 6.69 -8.98 22.94
N GLU A 741 6.49 -8.24 21.84
CA GLU A 741 6.41 -6.79 21.77
C GLU A 741 5.09 -6.45 21.06
N PRO A 742 4.04 -6.00 21.78
CA PRO A 742 2.74 -5.84 21.15
C PRO A 742 2.62 -4.58 20.29
N ALA A 743 3.58 -3.65 20.36
CA ALA A 743 3.57 -2.35 19.69
C ALA A 743 4.80 -2.17 18.78
N GLU A 744 5.41 -0.98 18.74
CA GLU A 744 6.67 -0.72 18.04
C GLU A 744 7.82 -1.57 18.62
N SER A 745 8.87 -1.82 17.83
CA SER A 745 9.97 -2.65 18.32
C SER A 745 10.86 -1.89 19.29
N THR A 746 11.27 -2.54 20.38
CA THR A 746 12.23 -1.93 21.32
C THR A 746 13.69 -2.10 20.85
N SER A 747 13.90 -2.77 19.72
CA SER A 747 15.22 -3.08 19.16
C SER A 747 15.45 -2.40 17.81
N GLY A 748 16.71 -2.11 17.50
CA GLY A 748 17.10 -1.53 16.21
C GLY A 748 17.45 -2.53 15.12
N LEU A 749 17.15 -3.80 15.35
CA LEU A 749 17.28 -4.81 14.31
C LEU A 749 16.43 -4.36 13.11
N PHE A 750 17.02 -4.32 11.91
CA PHE A 750 16.38 -3.93 10.65
C PHE A 750 16.03 -2.44 10.45
N GLY A 751 16.35 -1.57 11.42
CA GLY A 751 16.44 -0.12 11.19
C GLY A 751 15.16 0.62 10.79
N GLY A 752 13.97 0.02 10.92
CA GLY A 752 12.70 0.62 10.52
C GLY A 752 11.57 0.50 11.55
N ASN A 753 10.40 1.02 11.18
CA ASN A 753 9.18 1.10 12.00
C ASN A 753 8.46 -0.23 12.22
N SER A 754 8.64 -1.20 11.34
CA SER A 754 7.82 -2.41 11.30
C SER A 754 8.17 -3.38 12.43
N ASN A 755 7.14 -3.94 13.09
CA ASN A 755 7.33 -4.96 14.12
C ASN A 755 6.44 -6.20 13.93
N TRP A 756 7.06 -7.36 13.79
CA TRP A 756 6.43 -8.69 13.64
C TRP A 756 6.51 -9.54 14.92
N ARG A 757 6.89 -8.95 16.06
CA ARG A 757 7.08 -9.64 17.34
C ARG A 757 5.86 -9.57 18.27
N GLY A 758 4.67 -9.42 17.71
CA GLY A 758 3.45 -9.36 18.51
C GLY A 758 2.27 -8.58 17.95
N PRO A 759 2.46 -7.53 17.14
CA PRO A 759 1.34 -6.79 16.57
C PRO A 759 0.46 -7.64 15.65
N VAL A 760 -0.75 -7.17 15.38
CA VAL A 760 -1.69 -7.73 14.40
C VAL A 760 -1.41 -7.09 13.05
N TRP A 761 -1.26 -7.92 12.01
CA TRP A 761 -1.04 -7.49 10.63
C TRP A 761 -2.15 -8.01 9.73
N MET A 762 -2.77 -7.12 8.96
CA MET A 762 -3.91 -7.44 8.09
C MET A 762 -3.60 -8.53 7.04
N PRO A 763 -2.47 -8.51 6.31
CA PRO A 763 -2.22 -9.47 5.22
C PRO A 763 -2.24 -10.94 5.67
N VAL A 764 -1.48 -11.25 6.72
CA VAL A 764 -1.34 -12.64 7.22
C VAL A 764 -2.61 -13.11 7.90
N ASN A 765 -3.32 -12.20 8.59
CA ASN A 765 -4.63 -12.50 9.17
C ASN A 765 -5.66 -12.83 8.08
N TYR A 766 -5.69 -12.04 7.01
CA TYR A 766 -6.58 -12.26 5.88
C TYR A 766 -6.35 -13.64 5.24
N LEU A 767 -5.09 -14.00 4.97
CA LEU A 767 -4.74 -15.31 4.41
C LEU A 767 -5.13 -16.48 5.33
N LEU A 768 -4.95 -16.32 6.65
CA LEU A 768 -5.36 -17.34 7.62
C LEU A 768 -6.88 -17.46 7.74
N VAL A 769 -7.62 -16.36 7.66
CA VAL A 769 -9.09 -16.37 7.58
C VAL A 769 -9.55 -17.12 6.32
N GLU A 770 -8.92 -16.90 5.17
CA GLU A 770 -9.23 -17.65 3.95
C GLU A 770 -8.91 -19.15 4.08
N ALA A 771 -7.76 -19.49 4.66
CA ALA A 771 -7.41 -20.88 4.93
C ALA A 771 -8.43 -21.58 5.83
N LEU A 772 -8.90 -20.91 6.89
CA LEU A 772 -9.96 -21.41 7.76
C LEU A 772 -11.27 -21.64 7.00
N ARG A 773 -11.62 -20.77 6.05
CA ARG A 773 -12.80 -20.97 5.18
C ARG A 773 -12.64 -22.19 4.28
N GLU A 774 -11.46 -22.41 3.69
CA GLU A 774 -11.20 -23.62 2.89
C GLU A 774 -11.29 -24.90 3.73
N PHE A 775 -10.74 -24.90 4.95
CA PHE A 775 -10.91 -26.01 5.89
C PHE A 775 -12.39 -26.18 6.30
N ALA A 776 -13.12 -25.09 6.54
CA ALA A 776 -14.53 -25.12 6.89
C ALA A 776 -15.37 -25.74 5.77
N GLU A 777 -15.11 -25.40 4.51
CA GLU A 777 -15.83 -26.00 3.39
C GLU A 777 -15.53 -27.49 3.19
N PHE A 778 -14.30 -27.94 3.50
CA PHE A 778 -13.96 -29.37 3.44
C PHE A 778 -14.55 -30.16 4.60
N TYR A 779 -14.43 -29.64 5.83
CA TYR A 779 -14.83 -30.34 7.04
C TYR A 779 -16.30 -30.12 7.43
N GLY A 780 -16.96 -29.07 6.93
CA GLY A 780 -18.31 -28.69 7.30
C GLY A 780 -18.51 -28.63 8.82
N GLU A 781 -19.71 -28.99 9.28
CA GLU A 781 -20.09 -29.00 10.70
C GLU A 781 -19.45 -30.14 11.53
N ASP A 782 -18.79 -31.11 10.89
CA ASP A 782 -18.26 -32.29 11.60
C ASP A 782 -16.98 -31.97 12.38
N LEU A 783 -16.24 -30.92 11.98
CA LEU A 783 -15.05 -30.46 12.70
C LEU A 783 -15.39 -29.20 13.50
N ARG A 784 -15.44 -29.35 14.82
CA ARG A 784 -15.66 -28.25 15.76
C ARG A 784 -14.48 -28.10 16.71
N VAL A 785 -14.09 -26.86 16.94
CA VAL A 785 -12.97 -26.48 17.80
C VAL A 785 -13.44 -25.65 18.98
N GLU A 786 -12.70 -25.73 20.07
CA GLU A 786 -12.95 -24.87 21.23
C GLU A 786 -12.60 -23.42 20.91
N TYR A 787 -13.49 -22.48 21.20
CA TYR A 787 -13.32 -21.08 20.83
C TYR A 787 -13.92 -20.10 21.86
N PRO A 788 -13.12 -19.16 22.40
CA PRO A 788 -11.66 -19.21 22.48
C PRO A 788 -11.18 -20.49 23.16
N THR A 789 -9.92 -20.87 22.97
CA THR A 789 -9.35 -22.03 23.69
C THR A 789 -9.46 -21.81 25.21
N GLY A 790 -9.90 -22.84 25.94
CA GLY A 790 -10.20 -22.77 27.38
C GLY A 790 -11.65 -22.39 27.72
N SER A 791 -12.49 -22.02 26.74
CA SER A 791 -13.89 -21.61 26.96
C SER A 791 -14.88 -22.76 27.18
N GLN A 792 -14.51 -24.00 26.81
CA GLN A 792 -15.37 -25.18 26.68
C GLN A 792 -16.49 -25.06 25.63
N THR A 793 -16.63 -23.93 24.95
CA THR A 793 -17.57 -23.72 23.85
C THR A 793 -16.96 -24.19 22.55
N LYS A 794 -17.66 -25.06 21.82
CA LYS A 794 -17.21 -25.56 20.51
C LYS A 794 -18.03 -25.00 19.35
N VAL A 795 -17.35 -24.40 18.39
CA VAL A 795 -17.93 -23.79 17.18
C VAL A 795 -17.33 -24.40 15.92
N SER A 796 -17.99 -24.20 14.78
CA SER A 796 -17.47 -24.57 13.46
C SER A 796 -16.29 -23.70 13.04
N LEU A 797 -15.47 -24.16 12.09
CA LEU A 797 -14.40 -23.33 11.52
C LEU A 797 -14.91 -22.10 10.77
N SER A 798 -16.14 -22.16 10.22
CA SER A 798 -16.77 -21.00 9.59
C SER A 798 -17.06 -19.90 10.61
N GLU A 799 -17.60 -20.28 11.78
CA GLU A 799 -17.84 -19.34 12.89
C GLU A 799 -16.54 -18.71 13.40
N VAL A 800 -15.45 -19.48 13.48
CA VAL A 800 -14.12 -18.94 13.83
C VAL A 800 -13.65 -17.93 12.78
N ALA A 801 -13.75 -18.26 11.49
CA ALA A 801 -13.32 -17.36 10.41
C ALA A 801 -14.14 -16.07 10.36
N ASP A 802 -15.44 -16.15 10.64
CA ASP A 802 -16.33 -14.98 10.72
C ASP A 802 -16.03 -14.12 11.95
N ASP A 803 -15.74 -14.72 13.11
CA ASP A 803 -15.36 -13.95 14.30
C ASP A 803 -14.00 -13.26 14.12
N LEU A 804 -13.00 -13.94 13.55
CA LEU A 804 -11.71 -13.30 13.22
C LEU A 804 -11.87 -12.14 12.24
N ALA A 805 -12.71 -12.29 11.21
CA ALA A 805 -13.03 -11.19 10.30
C ALA A 805 -13.69 -10.02 11.05
N ARG A 806 -14.63 -10.28 11.97
CA ARG A 806 -15.26 -9.24 12.80
C ARG A 806 -14.25 -8.52 13.70
N ARG A 807 -13.26 -9.23 14.26
CA ARG A 807 -12.19 -8.63 15.08
C ARG A 807 -11.32 -7.67 14.28
N LEU A 808 -10.98 -8.03 13.05
CA LEU A 808 -10.22 -7.17 12.14
C LEU A 808 -11.03 -5.93 11.72
N ILE A 809 -12.34 -6.08 11.50
CA ILE A 809 -13.24 -4.95 11.24
C ILE A 809 -13.37 -4.04 12.48
N ALA A 810 -13.41 -4.64 13.67
CA ALA A 810 -13.53 -3.94 14.96
C ALA A 810 -12.39 -2.96 15.23
N LEU A 811 -11.21 -3.13 14.60
CA LEU A 811 -10.12 -2.16 14.66
C LEU A 811 -10.57 -0.76 14.24
N PHE A 812 -11.43 -0.68 13.21
CA PHE A 812 -11.77 0.56 12.53
C PHE A 812 -13.12 1.14 12.95
N VAL A 813 -14.05 0.32 13.46
CA VAL A 813 -15.39 0.80 13.85
C VAL A 813 -15.44 1.20 15.32
N PRO A 814 -16.34 2.11 15.72
CA PRO A 814 -16.48 2.49 17.12
C PRO A 814 -16.97 1.31 17.97
N ASP A 815 -16.40 1.17 19.16
CA ASP A 815 -16.88 0.23 20.18
C ASP A 815 -18.14 0.73 20.89
N GLU A 816 -18.59 0.01 21.93
CA GLU A 816 -19.75 0.38 22.73
C GLU A 816 -19.61 1.74 23.43
N THR A 817 -18.38 2.24 23.61
CA THR A 817 -18.09 3.56 24.19
C THR A 817 -17.95 4.65 23.13
N GLY A 818 -18.05 4.30 21.84
CA GLY A 818 -17.90 5.20 20.71
C GLY A 818 -16.44 5.45 20.30
N HIS A 819 -15.48 4.66 20.79
CA HIS A 819 -14.07 4.80 20.48
C HIS A 819 -13.63 3.82 19.39
N ARG A 820 -12.79 4.27 18.46
CA ARG A 820 -12.16 3.43 17.43
C ARG A 820 -10.80 2.95 17.93
N PRO A 821 -10.53 1.64 17.98
CA PRO A 821 -9.23 1.12 18.43
C PRO A 821 -8.04 1.72 17.71
N ILE A 822 -8.11 1.96 16.39
CA ILE A 822 -7.02 2.56 15.60
C ILE A 822 -6.46 3.88 16.18
N TYR A 823 -7.24 4.66 16.93
CA TYR A 823 -6.76 5.92 17.52
C TYR A 823 -6.14 5.78 18.91
N GLY A 824 -6.11 4.57 19.45
CA GLY A 824 -5.52 4.28 20.75
C GLY A 824 -6.01 5.25 21.83
N ALA A 825 -5.06 5.84 22.57
CA ALA A 825 -5.34 6.74 23.68
C ALA A 825 -5.58 8.21 23.27
N THR A 826 -5.47 8.55 21.99
CA THR A 826 -5.51 9.95 21.54
C THR A 826 -6.94 10.52 21.57
N THR A 827 -7.28 11.21 22.66
CA THR A 827 -8.65 11.69 22.94
C THR A 827 -9.22 12.60 21.85
N LEU A 828 -8.37 13.40 21.20
CA LEU A 828 -8.78 14.28 20.09
C LEU A 828 -9.43 13.47 18.96
N PHE A 829 -8.77 12.40 18.51
CA PHE A 829 -9.26 11.55 17.43
C PHE A 829 -10.43 10.66 17.87
N GLN A 830 -10.57 10.37 19.15
CA GLN A 830 -11.68 9.56 19.64
C GLN A 830 -13.00 10.33 19.74
N THR A 831 -12.95 11.60 20.18
CA THR A 831 -14.15 12.30 20.66
C THR A 831 -14.50 13.56 19.89
N HIS A 832 -13.54 14.19 19.21
CA HIS A 832 -13.80 15.48 18.57
C HIS A 832 -14.63 15.29 17.30
N PRO A 833 -15.73 16.03 17.10
CA PRO A 833 -16.66 15.84 15.98
C PRO A 833 -16.03 16.00 14.60
N ASP A 834 -15.07 16.92 14.43
CA ASP A 834 -14.33 17.08 13.18
C ASP A 834 -13.24 16.02 12.93
N TRP A 835 -12.89 15.14 13.88
CA TRP A 835 -11.78 14.18 13.74
C TRP A 835 -12.22 12.72 13.77
N LYS A 836 -13.18 12.37 14.66
CA LYS A 836 -13.50 10.97 14.99
C LYS A 836 -14.02 10.10 13.85
N ASP A 837 -14.51 10.74 12.78
CA ASP A 837 -15.07 10.07 11.60
C ASP A 837 -14.15 10.13 10.37
N LEU A 838 -12.97 10.75 10.51
CA LEU A 838 -11.93 10.80 9.47
C LEU A 838 -10.98 9.61 9.65
N ILE A 839 -11.15 8.55 8.87
CA ILE A 839 -10.56 7.22 9.14
C ILE A 839 -9.15 7.11 8.54
N ALA A 840 -8.16 6.81 9.39
CA ALA A 840 -6.82 6.42 8.98
C ALA A 840 -6.72 4.89 8.77
N PHE A 841 -5.72 4.44 8.01
CA PHE A 841 -5.46 3.01 7.79
C PHE A 841 -3.99 2.70 8.09
N PRO A 842 -3.68 2.45 9.37
CA PRO A 842 -2.34 2.17 9.85
C PRO A 842 -1.69 0.94 9.21
N GLU A 843 -0.37 0.84 9.33
CA GLU A 843 0.41 -0.25 8.78
C GLU A 843 0.12 -1.58 9.48
N TYR A 844 0.12 -1.52 10.80
CA TYR A 844 -0.18 -2.63 11.68
C TYR A 844 -0.83 -2.13 12.97
N PHE A 845 -1.27 -3.07 13.82
CA PHE A 845 -2.08 -2.75 15.00
C PHE A 845 -1.49 -3.38 16.24
N HIS A 846 -1.54 -2.65 17.35
CA HIS A 846 -1.06 -3.15 18.63
C HIS A 846 -1.76 -4.46 19.00
N GLY A 847 -0.98 -5.48 19.36
CA GLY A 847 -1.43 -6.86 19.53
C GLY A 847 -2.47 -7.11 20.64
N ASP A 848 -2.74 -6.13 21.49
CA ASP A 848 -3.56 -6.26 22.70
C ASP A 848 -4.69 -5.24 22.78
N ASN A 849 -4.49 -4.01 22.30
CA ASN A 849 -5.48 -2.93 22.37
C ASN A 849 -5.94 -2.40 20.99
N GLY A 850 -5.34 -2.86 19.89
CA GLY A 850 -5.77 -2.50 18.54
C GLY A 850 -5.37 -1.09 18.08
N ALA A 851 -4.54 -0.36 18.84
CA ALA A 851 -4.01 0.94 18.42
C ALA A 851 -3.29 0.85 17.07
N GLY A 852 -3.52 1.81 16.19
CA GLY A 852 -2.84 1.92 14.91
C GLY A 852 -1.38 2.34 15.08
N LEU A 853 -0.48 1.68 14.37
CA LEU A 853 0.98 1.87 14.46
C LEU A 853 1.62 1.85 13.06
N GLY A 854 2.85 2.35 12.96
CA GLY A 854 3.57 2.51 11.70
C GLY A 854 2.90 3.52 10.77
N ALA A 855 3.08 3.34 9.47
CA ALA A 855 2.54 4.26 8.46
C ALA A 855 1.03 4.49 8.58
N TRP A 856 0.61 5.74 8.77
CA TRP A 856 -0.81 6.10 9.03
C TRP A 856 -1.73 5.99 7.81
N HIS A 857 -1.15 6.08 6.61
CA HIS A 857 -1.86 6.02 5.34
C HIS A 857 -1.49 4.78 4.54
N GLN A 858 -1.18 3.67 5.22
CA GLN A 858 -1.01 2.37 4.59
C GLN A 858 -2.33 1.72 4.15
N THR A 859 -3.15 2.52 3.48
CA THR A 859 -4.37 2.14 2.74
C THR A 859 -4.10 1.18 1.57
N GLY A 860 -2.89 0.64 1.48
CA GLY A 860 -2.54 -0.51 0.66
C GLY A 860 -3.16 -1.81 1.19
N TRP A 861 -2.43 -2.60 1.98
CA TRP A 861 -2.96 -3.88 2.46
C TRP A 861 -4.00 -3.74 3.56
N SER A 862 -4.01 -2.63 4.33
CA SER A 862 -4.99 -2.45 5.40
C SER A 862 -6.40 -2.28 4.83
N ALA A 863 -6.50 -1.90 3.55
CA ALA A 863 -7.74 -1.90 2.80
C ALA A 863 -8.32 -3.29 2.52
N LEU A 864 -7.67 -4.41 2.90
CA LEU A 864 -8.31 -5.72 2.94
C LEU A 864 -9.54 -5.74 3.88
N VAL A 865 -9.62 -4.81 4.85
CA VAL A 865 -10.85 -4.63 5.66
C VAL A 865 -12.08 -4.34 4.80
N VAL A 866 -11.91 -3.64 3.67
CA VAL A 866 -12.99 -3.39 2.70
C VAL A 866 -13.54 -4.73 2.23
N ASP A 867 -12.68 -5.64 1.77
CA ASP A 867 -13.08 -6.96 1.31
C ASP A 867 -13.75 -7.79 2.42
N LEU A 868 -13.23 -7.74 3.64
CA LEU A 868 -13.84 -8.40 4.80
C LEU A 868 -15.26 -7.91 5.07
N ILE A 869 -15.50 -6.58 5.06
CA ILE A 869 -16.84 -6.00 5.23
C ILE A 869 -17.79 -6.46 4.12
N LEU A 870 -17.35 -6.38 2.87
CA LEU A 870 -18.18 -6.74 1.72
C LEU A 870 -18.53 -8.24 1.70
N THR A 871 -17.61 -9.10 2.15
CA THR A 871 -17.80 -10.55 2.11
C THR A 871 -18.44 -11.15 3.35
N LEU A 872 -18.33 -10.51 4.52
CA LEU A 872 -19.00 -10.95 5.74
C LEU A 872 -20.52 -10.77 5.64
N HIS A 873 -20.95 -9.71 4.97
CA HIS A 873 -22.35 -9.37 4.75
C HIS A 873 -22.90 -9.85 3.40
N ASP A 874 -22.15 -10.65 2.64
CA ASP A 874 -22.60 -11.15 1.34
C ASP A 874 -23.81 -12.08 1.52
N PRO A 875 -25.01 -11.70 1.02
CA PRO A 875 -26.21 -12.52 1.16
C PRO A 875 -26.10 -13.88 0.46
N ARG A 876 -25.12 -14.07 -0.45
CA ARG A 876 -24.86 -15.35 -1.13
C ARG A 876 -24.13 -16.37 -0.24
N LYS A 877 -23.59 -15.95 0.92
CA LYS A 877 -23.01 -16.85 1.94
C LYS A 877 -24.02 -17.43 2.92
N ASN A 878 -25.20 -16.81 3.07
CA ASN A 878 -26.28 -17.36 3.89
C ASN A 878 -27.19 -18.24 3.01
N PRO A 879 -27.17 -19.57 3.15
CA PRO A 879 -28.08 -20.46 2.41
C PRO A 879 -29.55 -20.21 2.70
#